data_AF-A0A059XLG1-F1
#
_entry.id   AF-A0A059XLG1-F1
#
_cell.length_a   1.000
_cell.length_b   1.000
_cell.length_c   1.000
_cell.angle_alpha   90.00
_cell.angle_beta   90.00
_cell.angle_gamma   90.00
#
_symmetry.space_group_name_H-M   'P 1'
#
loop_
_entity.id
_entity.type
_entity.pdbx_description
1 polymer ?
#
loop_
_entity_poly.entity_id
_entity_poly.type
_entity_poly.pdbx_seq_one_letter_code
_entity_poly.pdbx_strand_id
1 'polypeptide(L)'
;MKKKLWVPIGITVSFSSSFLAASCKKEVNENDQNTLPSLPSNFEEIFNLKIKNGKNRDNLTAETIANDWRNLLSLTINDKYKNTLNYEVVSVNRENNSNATGIVNFSIKFTDKKTQKSVIKSFKLPGFKKQVQNNDSTIPSRPQTLKQPDKYITSNQIQRYQIDNDAYHKEQDVQYKNRGVDIIKTRSDLNYLGQNAQQFDKKAQIAGVPSYENSLYRGYTLPRLEANGSIGGLVINTYPDSIISRYSRTDFLSDRDPSRTEGLARLLPNQTYKRIGLETYAVSFKYKYQNEKEIQEIQQKINKLKEYQAQTNAKELLNQYFIEPSVREEETKIKILENEREIKIAQAVAVDKPAISRHYDSLVNERKNAINQIKKYTYSDVLKLFEKEIENQKNDAKTYNRIKAPRGTMWIMDYKISENSKYPTKWYFGTNSHVARDIMQPEFSSISMSVMKPNVGLLTRFRILGLDEKFITYGWDDPKVKQAVKRVYDATDYLKTSPKDYLDSSQKEKFASIEEMIDFAVVEIDFDILASIHNKLVAWSNEKSVEIKPMSGEELARLVTNDYASRDPKDKVKFLANSYLKNYNKIDFELQYPEANGPRKTDELFALGYPGAIYDYFLRKYIDQDQIDRAKDYQTLWTNSDYRFFSQRPIQEGGKPSVDEKKLNRGNYLSYNIGFRTFIDKPGLNDGFIANPVRGNEIYSTFDEEGKQKQYWNTGLQYMLRHFVGREGSSGSSVRNQNNEIIGVHSSIAPDSKTDFVSAFRSEGYDYKGVYGKYNLPQYDLIYGGGKDQKTSYRQALEKMYKNQNYKTYIFQNGTDENNIPNEFKFDKIKLLNQ
;
A
#
# COMPACT_ATOMS: atom_id res chain seq x y z
N MET A 1 21.13 12.21 -42.95
CA MET A 1 21.80 13.21 -42.08
C MET A 1 20.87 13.63 -40.96
N LYS A 2 21.42 13.73 -39.74
CA LYS A 2 20.76 13.99 -38.45
C LYS A 2 19.83 15.22 -38.46
N LYS A 3 18.68 15.13 -37.78
CA LYS A 3 18.12 16.25 -36.99
C LYS A 3 17.49 15.71 -35.71
N LYS A 4 18.24 15.87 -34.61
CA LYS A 4 17.69 15.99 -33.24
C LYS A 4 16.94 17.32 -33.17
N LEU A 5 15.77 17.34 -32.54
CA LEU A 5 15.19 18.58 -32.01
C LEU A 5 15.23 18.52 -30.48
N TRP A 6 15.69 19.61 -29.90
CA TRP A 6 15.87 19.89 -28.48
C TRP A 6 15.33 21.31 -28.23
N VAL A 7 15.23 21.69 -26.94
CA VAL A 7 15.10 23.05 -26.35
C VAL A 7 13.65 23.51 -26.01
N PRO A 8 13.35 24.29 -24.93
CA PRO A 8 14.21 24.85 -23.86
C PRO A 8 13.78 24.66 -22.38
N ILE A 9 14.77 24.91 -21.53
CA ILE A 9 14.77 25.20 -20.08
C ILE A 9 14.72 26.72 -19.89
N GLY A 10 14.11 27.21 -18.80
CA GLY A 10 14.26 28.60 -18.31
C GLY A 10 14.58 28.61 -16.81
N ILE A 11 15.77 29.08 -16.46
CA ILE A 11 16.25 29.34 -15.08
C ILE A 11 16.54 30.84 -14.98
N THR A 12 16.13 31.46 -13.88
CA THR A 12 16.66 32.76 -13.43
C THR A 12 17.39 32.57 -12.10
N VAL A 13 18.59 33.15 -12.03
CA VAL A 13 19.54 33.12 -10.91
C VAL A 13 19.45 34.45 -10.15
N SER A 14 19.57 34.42 -8.83
CA SER A 14 19.97 35.57 -8.03
C SER A 14 21.07 35.16 -7.04
N PHE A 15 22.16 35.91 -7.06
CA PHE A 15 23.34 35.77 -6.19
C PHE A 15 23.23 36.75 -5.00
N SER A 16 23.67 36.33 -3.81
CA SER A 16 24.47 37.19 -2.92
C SER A 16 25.18 36.41 -1.79
N SER A 17 26.52 36.40 -1.93
CA SER A 17 27.61 36.52 -0.94
C SER A 17 27.56 35.88 0.46
N SER A 18 28.59 35.07 0.67
CA SER A 18 29.20 34.39 1.82
C SER A 18 29.57 35.27 3.03
N PHE A 19 29.70 34.66 4.22
CA PHE A 19 30.88 34.84 5.10
C PHE A 19 31.11 33.61 6.01
N LEU A 20 32.38 33.17 6.05
CA LEU A 20 32.97 32.09 6.85
C LEU A 20 33.37 32.57 8.24
N ALA A 21 33.34 31.68 9.25
CA ALA A 21 34.36 31.62 10.30
C ALA A 21 34.42 30.23 10.97
N ALA A 22 35.56 29.56 10.85
CA ALA A 22 36.04 28.48 11.71
C ALA A 22 36.48 29.06 13.08
N SER A 23 36.56 28.35 14.21
CA SER A 23 37.55 27.30 14.48
C SER A 23 37.48 26.84 15.96
N CYS A 24 37.90 25.58 16.17
CA CYS A 24 38.57 24.95 17.31
C CYS A 24 37.90 24.73 18.69
N LYS A 25 37.90 23.43 19.04
CA LYS A 25 37.77 22.83 20.38
C LYS A 25 39.01 23.13 21.24
N LYS A 26 38.79 23.23 22.56
CA LYS A 26 39.76 22.86 23.59
C LYS A 26 39.01 22.29 24.80
N GLU A 27 39.40 21.09 25.24
CA GLU A 27 39.00 20.47 26.52
C GLU A 27 39.73 21.15 27.67
N VAL A 28 39.10 21.36 28.84
CA VAL A 28 39.69 21.22 30.20
C VAL A 28 38.59 21.03 31.27
N ASN A 29 38.81 19.98 32.07
CA ASN A 29 38.43 19.59 33.45
C ASN A 29 37.39 20.30 34.34
N GLU A 30 36.73 19.41 35.10
CA GLU A 30 35.90 19.56 36.28
C GLU A 30 36.61 20.27 37.45
N ASN A 31 36.06 21.39 37.90
CA ASN A 31 35.73 21.73 39.30
C ASN A 31 35.50 23.23 39.42
N ASP A 32 34.23 23.62 39.39
CA ASP A 32 33.75 24.82 40.07
C ASP A 32 32.22 24.75 40.12
N GLN A 33 31.63 24.64 41.31
CA GLN A 33 30.21 24.89 41.49
C GLN A 33 29.99 26.40 41.49
N ASN A 34 29.78 26.98 40.31
CA ASN A 34 29.21 28.32 40.14
C ASN A 34 27.88 28.13 39.42
N THR A 35 26.80 28.14 40.20
CA THR A 35 25.41 28.09 39.73
C THR A 35 25.13 29.29 38.82
N LEU A 36 24.47 29.05 37.68
CA LEU A 36 23.98 30.10 36.79
C LEU A 36 23.16 31.16 37.57
N PRO A 37 23.06 32.41 37.08
CA PRO A 37 22.15 33.40 37.63
C PRO A 37 20.74 32.80 37.80
N SER A 38 20.04 33.10 38.89
CA SER A 38 18.70 32.56 39.14
C SER A 38 17.77 32.94 37.99
N LEU A 39 17.53 32.01 37.07
CA LEU A 39 16.64 32.24 35.94
C LEU A 39 15.20 32.36 36.45
N PRO A 40 14.41 33.31 35.96
CA PRO A 40 12.98 33.37 36.22
C PRO A 40 12.28 32.04 35.93
N SER A 41 11.22 31.74 36.67
CA SER A 41 10.40 30.55 36.41
C SER A 41 9.39 30.76 35.28
N ASN A 42 9.13 32.01 34.91
CA ASN A 42 8.23 32.39 33.84
C ASN A 42 8.94 32.41 32.47
N PHE A 43 8.32 31.80 31.47
CA PHE A 43 8.84 31.73 30.10
C PHE A 43 8.95 33.11 29.43
N GLU A 44 7.93 33.95 29.57
CA GLU A 44 7.83 35.25 28.90
C GLU A 44 8.82 36.28 29.43
N GLU A 45 9.30 36.10 30.66
CA GLU A 45 10.31 36.99 31.23
C GLU A 45 11.69 36.79 30.57
N ILE A 46 11.91 35.64 29.95
CA ILE A 46 13.20 35.26 29.35
C ILE A 46 13.11 35.28 27.83
N PHE A 47 11.96 34.93 27.25
CA PHE A 47 11.80 34.78 25.80
C PHE A 47 10.64 35.59 25.26
N ASN A 48 10.86 36.15 24.08
CA ASN A 48 9.81 36.62 23.20
C ASN A 48 9.48 35.49 22.21
N LEU A 49 8.24 34.99 22.25
CA LEU A 49 7.75 33.98 21.31
C LEU A 49 7.00 34.62 20.15
N LYS A 50 7.52 34.46 18.93
CA LYS A 50 6.82 34.82 17.69
C LYS A 50 6.31 33.56 17.01
N ILE A 51 5.03 33.53 16.68
CA ILE A 51 4.44 32.50 15.83
C ILE A 51 4.54 32.96 14.37
N LYS A 52 5.05 32.10 13.50
CA LYS A 52 5.23 32.39 12.08
C LYS A 52 3.88 32.39 11.35
N ASN A 53 3.83 33.02 10.17
CA ASN A 53 2.64 33.08 9.28
C ASN A 53 1.42 33.81 9.86
N GLY A 54 1.61 34.81 10.73
CA GLY A 54 0.53 35.69 11.20
C GLY A 54 -0.51 35.02 12.12
N LYS A 55 -0.19 33.84 12.67
CA LYS A 55 -1.04 33.12 13.62
C LYS A 55 -0.76 33.55 15.07
N ASN A 56 -1.75 33.39 15.92
CA ASN A 56 -1.66 33.57 17.38
C ASN A 56 -1.72 32.20 18.09
N ARG A 57 -1.47 32.20 19.42
CA ARG A 57 -1.41 30.95 20.21
C ARG A 57 -2.73 30.20 20.20
N ASP A 58 -3.84 30.92 20.26
CA ASP A 58 -5.21 30.40 20.19
C ASP A 58 -5.57 29.75 18.84
N ASN A 59 -4.73 29.89 17.80
CA ASN A 59 -4.90 29.24 16.51
C ASN A 59 -4.21 27.86 16.43
N LEU A 60 -3.28 27.54 17.34
CA LEU A 60 -2.45 26.34 17.28
C LEU A 60 -2.62 25.53 18.56
N THR A 61 -2.85 24.22 18.44
CA THR A 61 -2.98 23.35 19.60
C THR A 61 -1.62 23.07 20.22
N ALA A 62 -1.59 22.73 21.51
CA ALA A 62 -0.34 22.36 22.19
C ALA A 62 0.39 21.22 21.45
N GLU A 63 -0.35 20.31 20.85
CA GLU A 63 0.19 19.22 20.06
C GLU A 63 0.70 19.64 18.68
N THR A 64 -0.01 20.52 17.96
CA THR A 64 0.49 21.10 16.71
C THR A 64 1.84 21.77 16.93
N ILE A 65 1.98 22.48 18.06
CA ILE A 65 3.25 23.09 18.47
C ILE A 65 4.30 22.05 18.77
N ALA A 66 4.04 21.08 19.66
CA ALA A 66 5.01 20.04 19.98
C ALA A 66 5.53 19.30 18.73
N ASN A 67 4.66 19.09 17.74
CA ASN A 67 4.99 18.36 16.52
C ASN A 67 5.78 19.17 15.48
N ASP A 68 5.64 20.49 15.44
CA ASP A 68 6.24 21.31 14.37
C ASP A 68 6.79 22.66 14.85
N TRP A 69 7.23 22.73 16.10
CA TRP A 69 7.66 23.98 16.74
C TRP A 69 8.76 24.72 15.95
N ARG A 70 9.64 24.04 15.22
CA ARG A 70 10.74 24.68 14.47
C ARG A 70 10.25 25.49 13.27
N ASN A 71 9.18 25.03 12.62
CA ASN A 71 8.58 25.73 11.50
C ASN A 71 7.49 26.72 11.92
N LEU A 72 6.90 26.51 13.10
CA LEU A 72 5.80 27.33 13.61
C LEU A 72 6.25 28.46 14.55
N LEU A 73 7.32 28.23 15.32
CA LEU A 73 7.77 29.15 16.35
C LEU A 73 9.13 29.76 16.01
N SER A 74 9.34 30.97 16.50
CA SER A 74 10.62 31.65 16.58
C SER A 74 10.74 32.19 18.00
N LEU A 75 11.71 31.68 18.76
CA LEU A 75 12.04 32.22 20.06
C LEU A 75 13.16 33.25 19.89
N THR A 76 13.08 34.34 20.64
CA THR A 76 14.17 35.30 20.77
C THR A 76 14.39 35.54 22.25
N ILE A 77 15.62 35.40 22.73
CA ILE A 77 15.95 35.70 24.12
C ILE A 77 15.83 37.21 24.37
N ASN A 78 15.29 37.59 25.52
CA ASN A 78 15.16 38.98 25.94
C ASN A 78 16.55 39.64 26.03
N ASP A 79 16.64 40.92 25.64
CA ASP A 79 17.90 41.68 25.62
C ASP A 79 18.63 41.67 26.96
N LYS A 80 17.88 41.60 28.08
CA LYS A 80 18.45 41.45 29.44
C LYS A 80 19.40 40.25 29.57
N TYR A 81 19.14 39.16 28.87
CA TYR A 81 19.90 37.91 28.97
C TYR A 81 20.74 37.62 27.72
N LYS A 82 20.51 38.35 26.62
CA LYS A 82 21.16 38.12 25.31
C LYS A 82 22.70 38.18 25.39
N ASN A 83 23.25 39.02 26.24
CA ASN A 83 24.70 39.19 26.38
C ASN A 83 25.34 38.24 27.39
N THR A 84 24.55 37.57 28.22
CA THR A 84 25.05 36.69 29.30
C THR A 84 24.79 35.21 29.03
N LEU A 85 23.75 34.87 28.27
CA LEU A 85 23.33 33.49 28.03
C LEU A 85 23.24 33.17 26.53
N ASN A 86 23.65 31.95 26.20
CA ASN A 86 23.21 31.21 25.02
C ASN A 86 22.04 30.31 25.41
N TYR A 87 21.14 30.05 24.46
CA TYR A 87 20.04 29.12 24.68
C TYR A 87 19.88 28.16 23.51
N GLU A 88 19.44 26.96 23.82
CA GLU A 88 19.05 25.94 22.84
C GLU A 88 17.74 25.32 23.31
N VAL A 89 16.70 25.37 22.48
CA VAL A 89 15.45 24.67 22.74
C VAL A 89 15.69 23.18 22.50
N VAL A 90 15.82 22.41 23.59
CA VAL A 90 16.11 20.97 23.59
C VAL A 90 14.89 20.19 23.11
N SER A 91 13.73 20.49 23.70
CA SER A 91 12.46 19.86 23.30
C SER A 91 11.27 20.77 23.58
N VAL A 92 10.21 20.53 22.83
CA VAL A 92 8.89 21.14 23.05
C VAL A 92 7.92 19.99 23.20
N ASN A 93 7.57 19.69 24.43
CA ASN A 93 6.79 18.54 24.83
C ASN A 93 5.40 18.98 25.28
N ARG A 94 4.57 17.99 25.57
CA ARG A 94 3.22 18.20 26.05
C ARG A 94 2.94 17.25 27.20
N GLU A 95 2.13 17.70 28.15
CA GLU A 95 1.55 16.82 29.17
C GLU A 95 0.36 16.04 28.59
N ASN A 96 -0.01 14.95 29.24
CA ASN A 96 -1.29 14.30 28.97
C ASN A 96 -2.40 15.35 29.15
N ASN A 97 -3.34 15.44 28.20
CA ASN A 97 -4.39 16.47 28.13
C ASN A 97 -3.94 17.90 27.78
N SER A 98 -2.73 18.12 27.28
CA SER A 98 -2.23 19.44 26.85
C SER A 98 -3.12 20.17 25.84
N ASN A 99 -3.81 19.42 24.97
CA ASN A 99 -4.77 19.98 24.01
C ASN A 99 -6.04 20.46 24.72
N ALA A 100 -6.41 19.89 25.87
CA ALA A 100 -7.52 20.39 26.68
C ALA A 100 -7.10 21.59 27.55
N THR A 101 -5.85 21.60 28.05
CA THR A 101 -5.34 22.68 28.89
C THR A 101 -4.82 23.87 28.08
N GLY A 102 -4.39 23.65 26.84
CA GLY A 102 -3.73 24.67 26.01
C GLY A 102 -2.31 24.98 26.49
N ILE A 103 -1.63 24.03 27.13
CA ILE A 103 -0.29 24.20 27.73
C ILE A 103 0.77 23.42 26.97
N VAL A 104 1.87 24.08 26.64
CA VAL A 104 3.06 23.50 26.00
C VAL A 104 4.25 23.57 26.94
N ASN A 105 5.05 22.51 27.03
CA ASN A 105 6.23 22.43 27.88
C ASN A 105 7.52 22.60 27.07
N PHE A 106 8.23 23.71 27.25
CA PHE A 106 9.53 23.95 26.64
C PHE A 106 10.65 23.49 27.56
N SER A 107 11.53 22.61 27.09
CA SER A 107 12.80 22.30 27.77
C SER A 107 13.93 23.03 27.07
N ILE A 108 14.58 23.96 27.77
CA ILE A 108 15.59 24.85 27.19
C ILE A 108 16.90 24.69 27.95
N LYS A 109 17.96 24.42 27.21
CA LYS A 109 19.33 24.42 27.70
C LYS A 109 19.85 25.84 27.66
N PHE A 110 20.20 26.39 28.82
CA PHE A 110 20.92 27.64 28.93
C PHE A 110 22.40 27.34 29.08
N THR A 111 23.24 28.14 28.43
CA THR A 111 24.69 28.08 28.58
C THR A 111 25.19 29.48 28.90
N ASP A 112 25.86 29.63 30.03
CA ASP A 112 26.46 30.90 30.40
C ASP A 112 27.64 31.21 29.45
N LYS A 113 27.63 32.39 28.85
CA LYS A 113 28.62 32.76 27.83
C LYS A 113 30.02 32.95 28.38
N LYS A 114 30.17 33.26 29.67
CA LYS A 114 31.47 33.49 30.31
C LYS A 114 32.07 32.17 30.81
N THR A 115 31.26 31.35 31.47
CA THR A 115 31.72 30.13 32.14
C THR A 115 31.53 28.86 31.31
N GLN A 116 30.78 28.93 30.21
CA GLN A 116 30.41 27.79 29.35
C GLN A 116 29.63 26.67 30.06
N LYS A 117 29.18 26.88 31.30
CA LYS A 117 28.36 25.92 32.05
C LYS A 117 26.92 25.95 31.56
N SER A 118 26.29 24.78 31.50
CA SER A 118 24.91 24.64 31.03
C SER A 118 23.94 24.06 32.06
N VAL A 119 22.68 24.48 31.99
CA VAL A 119 21.56 23.90 32.74
C VAL A 119 20.35 23.76 31.84
N ILE A 120 19.54 22.70 32.02
CA ILE A 120 18.26 22.55 31.34
C ILE A 120 17.15 22.98 32.30
N LYS A 121 16.29 23.89 31.86
CA LYS A 121 15.09 24.30 32.59
C LYS A 121 13.84 24.06 31.76
N SER A 122 12.78 23.61 32.42
CA SER A 122 11.48 23.38 31.79
C SER A 122 10.52 24.52 32.12
N PHE A 123 9.79 24.98 31.11
CA PHE A 123 8.79 26.04 31.22
C PHE A 123 7.43 25.56 30.70
N LYS A 124 6.37 25.82 31.46
CA LYS A 124 5.00 25.58 31.02
C LYS A 124 4.44 26.87 30.42
N LEU A 125 4.01 26.81 29.17
CA LEU A 125 3.48 27.95 28.43
C LEU A 125 2.00 27.74 28.08
N PRO A 126 1.07 28.43 28.75
CA PRO A 126 -0.36 28.36 28.44
C PRO A 126 -0.74 29.26 27.24
N GLY A 127 -2.02 29.19 26.85
CA GLY A 127 -2.63 30.10 25.86
C GLY A 127 -2.79 29.51 24.47
N PHE A 128 -2.46 28.24 24.28
CA PHE A 128 -2.65 27.54 23.00
C PHE A 128 -4.09 27.07 22.81
N LYS A 129 -4.49 26.82 21.55
CA LYS A 129 -5.84 26.38 21.18
C LYS A 129 -6.24 25.13 21.97
N LYS A 130 -7.41 25.21 22.62
CA LYS A 130 -8.02 24.07 23.33
C LYS A 130 -8.86 23.22 22.38
N GLN A 131 -8.76 21.90 22.48
CA GLN A 131 -9.60 20.94 21.74
C GLN A 131 -9.80 19.64 22.51
N VAL A 132 -10.95 18.99 22.25
CA VAL A 132 -11.43 17.80 22.97
C VAL A 132 -10.74 16.50 22.54
N GLN A 133 -10.15 16.45 21.34
CA GLN A 133 -9.63 15.22 20.73
C GLN A 133 -8.11 15.06 20.92
N ASN A 134 -7.66 13.83 21.16
CA ASN A 134 -6.25 13.45 21.10
C ASN A 134 -5.87 13.08 19.67
N ASN A 135 -4.64 13.36 19.25
CA ASN A 135 -4.19 13.06 17.90
C ASN A 135 -4.16 11.57 17.52
N ASP A 136 -4.21 10.64 18.47
CA ASP A 136 -4.37 9.23 18.15
C ASP A 136 -5.80 8.84 17.73
N SER A 137 -6.68 9.81 17.53
CA SER A 137 -8.10 9.62 17.20
C SER A 137 -8.92 9.01 18.34
N THR A 138 -8.41 9.05 19.57
CA THR A 138 -9.19 8.76 20.77
C THR A 138 -9.81 10.05 21.31
N ILE A 139 -11.00 9.93 21.89
CA ILE A 139 -11.71 11.02 22.56
C ILE A 139 -11.80 10.65 24.04
N PRO A 140 -11.26 11.42 25.00
CA PRO A 140 -11.58 11.23 26.41
C PRO A 140 -13.05 11.62 26.65
N SER A 141 -13.83 10.80 27.34
CA SER A 141 -15.20 11.18 27.73
C SER A 141 -15.16 12.31 28.76
N ARG A 142 -15.50 13.54 28.35
CA ARG A 142 -15.81 14.65 29.25
C ARG A 142 -16.98 15.49 28.70
N PRO A 143 -17.84 16.01 29.59
CA PRO A 143 -19.01 16.79 29.20
C PRO A 143 -18.54 18.15 28.70
N GLN A 144 -18.32 18.29 27.39
CA GLN A 144 -18.76 19.40 26.55
C GLN A 144 -18.06 19.42 25.18
N THR A 145 -18.90 19.29 24.15
CA THR A 145 -18.77 19.86 22.80
C THR A 145 -17.85 19.16 21.78
N LEU A 146 -18.41 18.19 21.06
CA LEU A 146 -18.48 18.33 19.59
C LEU A 146 -19.98 18.43 19.19
N LYS A 147 -20.30 18.81 17.95
CA LYS A 147 -21.68 18.70 17.43
C LYS A 147 -22.00 17.23 17.12
N GLN A 148 -22.90 16.62 17.89
CA GLN A 148 -23.34 15.21 17.86
C GLN A 148 -22.28 14.06 17.89
N PRO A 149 -21.11 14.19 18.54
CA PRO A 149 -20.17 13.09 18.72
C PRO A 149 -20.72 12.02 19.67
N ASP A 150 -21.55 12.45 20.63
CA ASP A 150 -21.99 11.61 21.75
C ASP A 150 -22.80 10.42 21.25
N LYS A 151 -23.62 10.61 20.19
CA LYS A 151 -24.38 9.53 19.55
C LYS A 151 -23.48 8.54 18.82
N TYR A 152 -22.57 9.00 17.96
CA TYR A 152 -21.70 8.10 17.19
C TYR A 152 -20.76 7.30 18.09
N ILE A 153 -20.27 7.95 19.14
CA ILE A 153 -19.33 7.34 20.05
C ILE A 153 -19.99 6.28 20.94
N THR A 154 -21.19 6.55 21.48
CA THR A 154 -21.96 5.57 22.27
C THR A 154 -22.64 4.48 21.44
N SER A 155 -22.64 4.63 20.12
CA SER A 155 -23.23 3.67 19.19
C SER A 155 -22.41 2.38 19.09
N ASN A 156 -23.09 1.25 18.94
CA ASN A 156 -22.46 -0.01 18.51
C ASN A 156 -22.07 0.05 17.03
N GLN A 157 -21.37 -0.99 16.52
CA GLN A 157 -20.86 -0.97 15.15
C GLN A 157 -21.95 -0.89 14.08
N ILE A 158 -23.13 -1.48 14.29
CA ILE A 158 -24.27 -1.40 13.36
C ILE A 158 -24.82 0.03 13.31
N GLN A 159 -24.99 0.66 14.47
CA GLN A 159 -25.46 2.05 14.56
C GLN A 159 -24.46 3.03 13.94
N ARG A 160 -23.14 2.82 14.14
CA ARG A 160 -22.08 3.60 13.48
C ARG A 160 -22.11 3.41 11.97
N TYR A 161 -22.27 2.17 11.52
CA TYR A 161 -22.43 1.86 10.10
C TYR A 161 -23.62 2.64 9.49
N GLN A 162 -24.78 2.66 10.14
CA GLN A 162 -25.94 3.41 9.64
C GLN A 162 -25.62 4.91 9.50
N ILE A 163 -25.03 5.52 10.52
CA ILE A 163 -24.66 6.94 10.48
C ILE A 163 -23.68 7.23 9.34
N ASP A 164 -22.62 6.43 9.21
CA ASP A 164 -21.59 6.62 8.18
C ASP A 164 -22.15 6.34 6.78
N ASN A 165 -22.93 5.27 6.64
CA ASN A 165 -23.52 4.84 5.38
C ASN A 165 -24.48 5.89 4.82
N ASP A 166 -25.37 6.46 5.64
CA ASP A 166 -26.34 7.46 5.20
C ASP A 166 -25.64 8.73 4.70
N ALA A 167 -24.57 9.16 5.38
CA ALA A 167 -23.77 10.31 4.97
C ALA A 167 -23.01 10.02 3.67
N TYR A 168 -22.38 8.85 3.58
CA TYR A 168 -21.59 8.43 2.43
C TYR A 168 -22.45 8.26 1.17
N HIS A 169 -23.61 7.60 1.29
CA HIS A 169 -24.52 7.37 0.18
C HIS A 169 -25.04 8.69 -0.42
N LYS A 170 -25.43 9.66 0.44
CA LYS A 170 -25.81 11.01 -0.02
C LYS A 170 -24.69 11.69 -0.80
N GLU A 171 -23.45 11.55 -0.35
CA GLU A 171 -22.29 12.12 -1.04
C GLU A 171 -22.02 11.43 -2.40
N GLN A 172 -22.18 10.10 -2.47
CA GLN A 172 -22.06 9.36 -3.72
C GLN A 172 -23.14 9.77 -4.73
N ASP A 173 -24.40 9.86 -4.29
CA ASP A 173 -25.53 10.25 -5.14
C ASP A 173 -25.35 11.63 -5.78
N VAL A 174 -24.92 12.62 -5.00
CA VAL A 174 -24.58 13.95 -5.54
C VAL A 174 -23.46 13.86 -6.57
N GLN A 175 -22.42 13.06 -6.32
CA GLN A 175 -21.30 12.96 -7.26
C GLN A 175 -21.66 12.22 -8.55
N TYR A 176 -22.48 11.18 -8.48
CA TYR A 176 -23.00 10.50 -9.66
C TYR A 176 -23.81 11.46 -10.52
N LYS A 177 -24.71 12.24 -9.89
CA LYS A 177 -25.49 13.30 -10.56
C LYS A 177 -24.59 14.36 -11.20
N ASN A 178 -23.55 14.81 -10.50
CA ASN A 178 -22.60 15.80 -11.03
C ASN A 178 -21.78 15.26 -12.21
N ARG A 179 -21.57 13.95 -12.30
CA ARG A 179 -20.92 13.29 -13.46
C ARG A 179 -21.90 13.00 -14.60
N GLY A 180 -23.20 13.30 -14.44
CA GLY A 180 -24.24 12.93 -15.40
C GLY A 180 -24.46 11.41 -15.50
N VAL A 181 -24.06 10.65 -14.46
CA VAL A 181 -24.16 9.19 -14.43
C VAL A 181 -25.40 8.79 -13.64
N ASP A 182 -26.30 8.06 -14.31
CA ASP A 182 -27.43 7.39 -13.68
C ASP A 182 -27.03 5.94 -13.40
N ILE A 183 -26.74 5.61 -12.14
CA ILE A 183 -26.20 4.30 -11.77
C ILE A 183 -27.19 3.16 -12.06
N ILE A 184 -28.50 3.41 -11.93
CA ILE A 184 -29.54 2.42 -12.19
C ILE A 184 -29.57 2.08 -13.68
N LYS A 185 -29.45 3.08 -14.57
CA LYS A 185 -29.34 2.84 -16.01
C LYS A 185 -28.03 2.17 -16.40
N THR A 186 -26.93 2.58 -15.77
CA THR A 186 -25.59 2.03 -16.03
C THR A 186 -25.53 0.55 -15.66
N ARG A 187 -26.26 0.15 -14.63
CA ARG A 187 -26.36 -1.24 -14.16
C ARG A 187 -27.73 -1.87 -14.44
N SER A 188 -28.24 -1.66 -15.66
CA SER A 188 -29.49 -2.29 -16.13
C SER A 188 -29.40 -3.82 -16.23
N ASP A 189 -28.18 -4.37 -16.29
CA ASP A 189 -27.84 -5.80 -16.20
C ASP A 189 -28.37 -6.48 -14.93
N LEU A 190 -28.55 -5.70 -13.85
CA LEU A 190 -29.05 -6.19 -12.57
C LEU A 190 -30.58 -6.32 -12.49
N ASN A 191 -31.32 -5.74 -13.44
CA ASN A 191 -32.79 -5.69 -13.45
C ASN A 191 -33.38 -5.13 -12.12
N TYR A 192 -32.80 -4.02 -11.64
CA TYR A 192 -33.23 -3.39 -10.39
C TYR A 192 -34.61 -2.75 -10.53
N LEU A 193 -35.62 -3.36 -9.89
CA LEU A 193 -36.92 -2.74 -9.59
C LEU A 193 -37.01 -2.57 -8.08
N GLY A 194 -37.18 -1.34 -7.58
CA GLY A 194 -37.06 -1.04 -6.14
C GLY A 194 -37.92 -1.91 -5.20
N GLN A 195 -39.04 -2.47 -5.65
CA GLN A 195 -39.85 -3.41 -4.87
C GLN A 195 -39.21 -4.80 -4.74
N ASN A 196 -38.46 -5.27 -5.74
CA ASN A 196 -37.80 -6.58 -5.75
C ASN A 196 -36.58 -6.61 -4.81
N ALA A 197 -35.95 -5.47 -4.57
CA ALA A 197 -34.82 -5.33 -3.64
C ALA A 197 -35.21 -5.53 -2.16
N GLN A 198 -36.49 -5.41 -1.80
CA GLN A 198 -36.93 -5.57 -0.42
C GLN A 198 -36.67 -6.99 0.13
N GLN A 199 -36.76 -8.03 -0.72
CA GLN A 199 -36.43 -9.40 -0.31
C GLN A 199 -34.93 -9.57 -0.06
N PHE A 200 -34.10 -8.96 -0.91
CA PHE A 200 -32.66 -8.90 -0.69
C PHE A 200 -32.34 -8.19 0.61
N ASP A 201 -32.92 -7.02 0.87
CA ASP A 201 -32.61 -6.19 2.04
C ASP A 201 -32.98 -6.89 3.36
N LYS A 202 -34.09 -7.63 3.40
CA LYS A 202 -34.45 -8.47 4.55
C LYS A 202 -33.39 -9.55 4.83
N LYS A 203 -32.91 -10.24 3.79
CA LYS A 203 -31.83 -11.22 3.92
C LYS A 203 -30.50 -10.57 4.26
N ALA A 204 -30.20 -9.41 3.68
CA ALA A 204 -28.99 -8.65 3.91
C ALA A 204 -28.87 -8.22 5.38
N GLN A 205 -29.97 -7.79 5.98
CA GLN A 205 -30.03 -7.46 7.40
C GLN A 205 -29.70 -8.67 8.29
N ILE A 206 -30.26 -9.85 7.99
CA ILE A 206 -29.96 -11.09 8.72
C ILE A 206 -28.51 -11.52 8.50
N ALA A 207 -28.01 -11.39 7.26
CA ALA A 207 -26.65 -11.74 6.90
C ALA A 207 -25.59 -10.73 7.39
N GLY A 208 -26.00 -9.56 7.90
CA GLY A 208 -25.06 -8.51 8.32
C GLY A 208 -24.31 -7.85 7.17
N VAL A 209 -24.95 -7.70 6.01
CA VAL A 209 -24.37 -7.08 4.80
C VAL A 209 -25.19 -5.84 4.35
N PRO A 210 -24.62 -4.93 3.54
CA PRO A 210 -25.32 -3.73 3.06
C PRO A 210 -26.59 -4.04 2.26
N SER A 211 -27.53 -3.09 2.22
CA SER A 211 -28.70 -3.17 1.34
C SER A 211 -28.29 -3.20 -0.14
N TYR A 212 -29.23 -3.59 -1.01
CA TYR A 212 -29.01 -3.72 -2.44
C TYR A 212 -28.57 -2.39 -3.07
N GLU A 213 -29.31 -1.31 -2.81
CA GLU A 213 -29.01 0.02 -3.34
C GLU A 213 -27.65 0.54 -2.83
N ASN A 214 -27.36 0.33 -1.55
CA ASN A 214 -26.06 0.70 -0.98
C ASN A 214 -24.89 -0.04 -1.65
N SER A 215 -25.08 -1.31 -1.98
CA SER A 215 -24.09 -2.12 -2.67
C SER A 215 -23.95 -1.71 -4.14
N LEU A 216 -25.06 -1.33 -4.80
CA LEU A 216 -25.09 -0.86 -6.18
C LEU A 216 -24.23 0.40 -6.36
N TYR A 217 -24.42 1.38 -5.49
CA TYR A 217 -23.65 2.64 -5.49
C TYR A 217 -22.15 2.46 -5.21
N ARG A 218 -21.78 1.34 -4.58
CA ARG A 218 -20.37 0.96 -4.33
C ARG A 218 -19.80 0.07 -5.42
N GLY A 219 -20.60 -0.28 -6.43
CA GLY A 219 -20.20 -1.14 -7.54
C GLY A 219 -19.90 -2.58 -7.14
N TYR A 220 -20.48 -3.07 -6.04
CA TYR A 220 -20.29 -4.45 -5.59
C TYR A 220 -20.84 -5.46 -6.61
N THR A 221 -20.32 -6.68 -6.53
CA THR A 221 -20.94 -7.86 -7.15
C THR A 221 -22.31 -8.09 -6.51
N LEU A 222 -23.36 -8.11 -7.33
CA LEU A 222 -24.75 -8.19 -6.88
C LEU A 222 -25.52 -9.27 -7.64
N PRO A 223 -26.52 -9.90 -7.02
CA PRO A 223 -27.40 -10.81 -7.73
C PRO A 223 -28.28 -10.04 -8.72
N ARG A 224 -28.41 -10.55 -9.94
CA ARG A 224 -29.50 -10.15 -10.84
C ARG A 224 -30.83 -10.58 -10.23
N LEU A 225 -31.78 -9.65 -10.12
CA LEU A 225 -33.10 -9.91 -9.57
C LEU A 225 -34.11 -10.18 -10.69
N GLU A 226 -34.81 -11.30 -10.63
CA GLU A 226 -35.92 -11.59 -11.53
C GLU A 226 -37.19 -10.83 -11.11
N ALA A 227 -38.21 -10.81 -11.97
CA ALA A 227 -39.45 -10.08 -11.72
C ALA A 227 -40.16 -10.49 -10.42
N ASN A 228 -40.00 -11.75 -9.99
CA ASN A 228 -40.54 -12.29 -8.75
C ASN A 228 -39.61 -12.13 -7.51
N GLY A 229 -38.48 -11.43 -7.66
CA GLY A 229 -37.47 -11.25 -6.62
C GLY A 229 -36.50 -12.43 -6.44
N SER A 230 -36.60 -13.49 -7.26
CA SER A 230 -35.63 -14.59 -7.25
C SER A 230 -34.29 -14.18 -7.86
N ILE A 231 -33.23 -14.94 -7.55
CA ILE A 231 -31.86 -14.66 -7.96
C ILE A 231 -31.52 -15.41 -9.25
N GLY A 232 -31.19 -14.68 -10.31
CA GLY A 232 -30.75 -15.23 -11.61
C GLY A 232 -29.25 -15.56 -11.68
N GLY A 233 -28.47 -15.15 -10.68
CA GLY A 233 -27.02 -15.31 -10.60
C GLY A 233 -26.32 -13.99 -10.25
N LEU A 234 -25.04 -14.04 -9.91
CA LEU A 234 -24.24 -12.88 -9.57
C LEU A 234 -23.71 -12.16 -10.81
N VAL A 235 -23.65 -10.85 -10.72
CA VAL A 235 -23.18 -9.97 -11.80
C VAL A 235 -22.06 -9.09 -11.27
N ILE A 236 -20.85 -9.34 -11.76
CA ILE A 236 -19.63 -8.60 -11.45
C ILE A 236 -19.64 -7.27 -12.20
N ASN A 237 -19.27 -6.19 -11.52
CA ASN A 237 -19.00 -4.92 -12.18
C ASN A 237 -17.60 -4.91 -12.79
N THR A 238 -17.50 -4.99 -14.12
CA THR A 238 -16.21 -4.93 -14.84
C THR A 238 -15.80 -3.52 -15.27
N TYR A 239 -16.49 -2.48 -14.81
CA TYR A 239 -16.22 -1.08 -15.18
C TYR A 239 -15.86 -0.23 -13.94
N PRO A 240 -14.71 -0.48 -13.29
CA PRO A 240 -14.36 0.15 -12.01
C PRO A 240 -14.17 1.67 -12.08
N ASP A 241 -13.80 2.22 -13.24
CA ASP A 241 -13.62 3.67 -13.45
C ASP A 241 -14.90 4.49 -13.24
N SER A 242 -16.06 3.82 -13.26
CA SER A 242 -17.36 4.42 -12.98
C SER A 242 -17.70 4.47 -11.48
N ILE A 243 -16.94 3.79 -10.61
CA ILE A 243 -17.27 3.67 -9.19
C ILE A 243 -16.72 4.89 -8.42
N ILE A 244 -17.60 5.55 -7.67
CA ILE A 244 -17.21 6.67 -6.82
C ILE A 244 -16.84 6.14 -5.45
N SER A 245 -15.55 6.17 -5.13
CA SER A 245 -15.07 5.76 -3.82
C SER A 245 -14.33 6.90 -3.11
N ARG A 246 -14.63 7.10 -1.83
CA ARG A 246 -14.02 8.15 -0.98
C ARG A 246 -13.59 7.59 0.36
N TYR A 247 -12.74 8.35 1.03
CA TYR A 247 -12.23 8.00 2.33
C TYR A 247 -13.30 8.20 3.41
N SER A 248 -13.33 7.33 4.43
CA SER A 248 -14.20 7.53 5.59
C SER A 248 -13.61 8.59 6.52
N ARG A 249 -14.41 9.58 6.91
CA ARG A 249 -13.97 10.64 7.85
C ARG A 249 -13.51 10.09 9.20
N THR A 250 -14.05 8.95 9.63
CA THR A 250 -13.66 8.23 10.85
C THR A 250 -12.18 7.80 10.84
N ASP A 251 -11.58 7.60 9.66
CA ASP A 251 -10.15 7.28 9.56
C ASP A 251 -9.23 8.49 9.74
N PHE A 252 -9.80 9.70 9.79
CA PHE A 252 -9.09 10.98 9.89
C PHE A 252 -9.60 11.84 11.03
N LEU A 253 -10.21 11.24 12.06
CA LEU A 253 -10.54 11.97 13.28
C LEU A 253 -9.30 12.71 13.83
N SER A 254 -9.54 13.87 14.42
CA SER A 254 -8.56 14.86 14.90
C SER A 254 -7.97 15.75 13.78
N ASP A 255 -6.76 16.29 13.98
CA ASP A 255 -6.08 17.19 13.05
C ASP A 255 -5.30 16.47 11.93
N ARG A 256 -5.64 15.20 11.66
CA ARG A 256 -4.92 14.37 10.67
C ARG A 256 -5.22 14.86 9.27
N ASP A 257 -4.18 15.06 8.49
CA ASP A 257 -4.25 15.45 7.09
C ASP A 257 -4.42 14.20 6.20
N PRO A 258 -5.59 13.99 5.55
CA PRO A 258 -5.80 12.83 4.68
C PRO A 258 -4.77 12.71 3.55
N SER A 259 -4.13 13.81 3.14
CA SER A 259 -3.09 13.78 2.09
C SER A 259 -1.75 13.20 2.56
N ARG A 260 -1.53 13.06 3.87
CA ARG A 260 -0.28 12.58 4.48
C ARG A 260 -0.44 11.29 5.27
N THR A 261 -1.44 10.49 4.92
CA THR A 261 -1.77 9.23 5.60
C THR A 261 -1.47 8.00 4.77
N GLU A 262 -0.65 8.13 3.72
CA GLU A 262 -0.26 6.98 2.91
C GLU A 262 0.76 6.09 3.67
N GLY A 263 1.40 6.61 4.72
CA GLY A 263 2.29 5.89 5.64
C GLY A 263 3.36 6.80 6.24
N LEU A 264 4.29 6.23 6.99
CA LEU A 264 5.47 6.93 7.51
C LEU A 264 6.72 6.42 6.79
N ALA A 265 7.30 7.27 5.95
CA ALA A 265 8.51 6.96 5.20
C ALA A 265 9.79 7.18 6.03
N ARG A 266 10.81 6.38 5.73
CA ARG A 266 12.21 6.56 6.17
C ARG A 266 12.42 6.65 7.68
N LEU A 267 11.52 6.14 8.49
CA LEU A 267 11.68 6.12 9.95
C LEU A 267 11.30 4.74 10.50
N LEU A 268 12.11 4.22 11.43
CA LEU A 268 11.76 3.05 12.25
C LEU A 268 11.32 3.51 13.65
N PRO A 269 10.02 3.54 13.96
CA PRO A 269 9.53 4.13 15.21
C PRO A 269 9.91 3.33 16.46
N ASN A 270 9.86 2.00 16.37
CA ASN A 270 9.96 1.12 17.53
C ASN A 270 10.58 -0.25 17.18
N GLN A 271 10.78 -1.09 18.19
CA GLN A 271 11.41 -2.41 18.03
C GLN A 271 10.61 -3.36 17.14
N THR A 272 9.27 -3.27 17.14
CA THR A 272 8.42 -4.11 16.28
C THR A 272 8.71 -3.84 14.81
N TYR A 273 8.73 -2.57 14.39
CA TYR A 273 9.08 -2.22 13.00
C TYR A 273 10.53 -2.55 12.67
N LYS A 274 11.48 -2.39 13.62
CA LYS A 274 12.87 -2.80 13.40
C LYS A 274 12.96 -4.29 13.11
N ARG A 275 12.31 -5.13 13.92
CA ARG A 275 12.25 -6.59 13.71
C ARG A 275 11.68 -6.92 12.33
N ILE A 276 10.53 -6.35 11.98
CA ILE A 276 9.90 -6.57 10.66
C ILE A 276 10.85 -6.14 9.53
N GLY A 277 11.51 -4.99 9.66
CA GLY A 277 12.45 -4.49 8.64
C GLY A 277 13.68 -5.38 8.45
N LEU A 278 14.11 -6.12 9.48
CA LEU A 278 15.21 -7.09 9.35
C LEU A 278 14.80 -8.38 8.65
N GLU A 279 13.50 -8.58 8.42
CA GLU A 279 12.88 -9.78 7.86
C GLU A 279 12.16 -9.48 6.53
N THR A 280 12.21 -8.22 6.07
CA THR A 280 11.49 -7.72 4.89
C THR A 280 12.50 -7.14 3.92
N TYR A 281 12.27 -7.36 2.63
CA TYR A 281 13.19 -7.05 1.55
C TYR A 281 12.51 -6.23 0.48
N ALA A 282 13.21 -5.20 -0.01
CA ALA A 282 12.88 -4.62 -1.30
C ALA A 282 13.45 -5.55 -2.38
N VAL A 283 12.62 -5.98 -3.32
CA VAL A 283 13.03 -6.94 -4.34
C VAL A 283 12.78 -6.43 -5.74
N SER A 284 13.60 -6.92 -6.67
CA SER A 284 13.36 -6.78 -8.10
C SER A 284 13.73 -8.06 -8.84
N PHE A 285 12.87 -8.45 -9.78
CA PHE A 285 13.09 -9.56 -10.69
C PHE A 285 13.32 -8.99 -12.08
N LYS A 286 14.44 -9.32 -12.73
CA LYS A 286 14.67 -8.88 -14.11
C LYS A 286 14.49 -10.02 -15.09
N TYR A 287 13.86 -9.66 -16.20
CA TYR A 287 13.67 -10.53 -17.35
C TYR A 287 13.74 -9.73 -18.63
N LYS A 288 14.13 -10.40 -19.71
CA LYS A 288 14.09 -9.80 -21.05
C LYS A 288 12.65 -9.82 -21.56
N TYR A 289 12.13 -8.65 -21.88
CA TYR A 289 10.79 -8.49 -22.42
C TYR A 289 10.75 -8.85 -23.90
N GLN A 290 9.92 -9.83 -24.28
CA GLN A 290 9.83 -10.32 -25.66
C GLN A 290 8.53 -9.91 -26.39
N ASN A 291 7.78 -8.94 -25.86
CA ASN A 291 6.47 -8.48 -26.39
C ASN A 291 5.45 -9.62 -26.65
N GLU A 292 5.61 -10.79 -25.99
CA GLU A 292 4.79 -11.98 -26.26
C GLU A 292 3.32 -11.75 -25.94
N LYS A 293 3.03 -11.02 -24.85
CA LYS A 293 1.66 -10.67 -24.45
C LYS A 293 0.98 -9.82 -25.51
N GLU A 294 1.60 -8.73 -25.96
CA GLU A 294 1.06 -7.86 -27.01
C GLU A 294 0.82 -8.66 -28.29
N ILE A 295 1.77 -9.52 -28.67
CA ILE A 295 1.63 -10.38 -29.85
C ILE A 295 0.45 -11.34 -29.69
N GLN A 296 0.28 -11.98 -28.52
CA GLN A 296 -0.85 -12.88 -28.25
C GLN A 296 -2.19 -12.15 -28.27
N GLU A 297 -2.28 -10.95 -27.68
CA GLU A 297 -3.50 -10.14 -27.70
C GLU A 297 -3.89 -9.74 -29.12
N ILE A 298 -2.91 -9.34 -29.94
CA ILE A 298 -3.17 -9.04 -31.35
C ILE A 298 -3.58 -10.31 -32.11
N GLN A 299 -2.96 -11.45 -31.83
CA GLN A 299 -3.33 -12.73 -32.45
C GLN A 299 -4.75 -13.16 -32.08
N GLN A 300 -5.18 -12.95 -30.83
CA GLN A 300 -6.57 -13.19 -30.41
C GLN A 300 -7.54 -12.26 -31.12
N LYS A 301 -7.20 -10.97 -31.28
CA LYS A 301 -7.99 -10.01 -32.08
C LYS A 301 -8.10 -10.48 -33.53
N ILE A 302 -7.01 -10.95 -34.14
CA ILE A 302 -7.02 -11.51 -35.50
C ILE A 302 -7.97 -12.70 -35.60
N ASN A 303 -7.88 -13.66 -34.67
CA ASN A 303 -8.72 -14.86 -34.70
C ASN A 303 -10.21 -14.50 -34.57
N LYS A 304 -10.55 -13.64 -33.62
CA LYS A 304 -11.92 -13.15 -33.41
C LYS A 304 -12.44 -12.36 -34.60
N LEU A 305 -11.58 -11.55 -35.22
CA LEU A 305 -11.95 -10.80 -36.42
C LEU A 305 -12.22 -11.73 -37.61
N LYS A 306 -11.46 -12.84 -37.75
CA LYS A 306 -11.73 -13.89 -38.76
C LYS A 306 -13.04 -14.62 -38.49
N GLU A 307 -13.38 -14.89 -37.23
CA GLU A 307 -14.68 -15.46 -36.84
C GLU A 307 -15.82 -14.51 -37.21
N TYR A 308 -15.70 -13.22 -36.92
CA TYR A 308 -16.70 -12.20 -37.29
C TYR A 308 -16.86 -12.06 -38.80
N GLN A 309 -15.76 -12.14 -39.54
CA GLN A 309 -15.77 -12.07 -41.01
C GLN A 309 -16.61 -13.20 -41.64
N ALA A 310 -16.70 -14.36 -40.99
CA ALA A 310 -17.46 -15.50 -41.46
C ALA A 310 -18.98 -15.40 -41.17
N GLN A 311 -19.43 -14.37 -40.44
CA GLN A 311 -20.85 -14.19 -40.07
C GLN A 311 -21.62 -13.38 -41.12
N THR A 312 -22.93 -13.56 -41.18
CA THR A 312 -23.81 -12.89 -42.16
C THR A 312 -23.91 -11.36 -41.96
N ASN A 313 -23.67 -10.87 -40.75
CA ASN A 313 -23.61 -9.46 -40.36
C ASN A 313 -22.17 -8.94 -40.22
N ALA A 314 -21.22 -9.50 -40.99
CA ALA A 314 -19.81 -9.18 -40.87
C ALA A 314 -19.52 -7.67 -40.95
N LYS A 315 -20.20 -6.91 -41.82
CA LYS A 315 -19.97 -5.47 -41.98
C LYS A 315 -20.36 -4.69 -40.73
N GLU A 316 -21.48 -5.02 -40.11
CA GLU A 316 -21.95 -4.44 -38.85
C GLU A 316 -20.98 -4.77 -37.72
N LEU A 317 -20.49 -6.02 -37.64
CA LEU A 317 -19.52 -6.44 -36.64
C LEU A 317 -18.18 -5.70 -36.77
N LEU A 318 -17.67 -5.50 -37.99
CA LEU A 318 -16.46 -4.72 -38.22
C LEU A 318 -16.62 -3.28 -37.74
N ASN A 319 -17.77 -2.67 -38.08
CA ASN A 319 -18.09 -1.32 -37.67
C ASN A 319 -18.15 -1.20 -36.15
N GLN A 320 -18.90 -2.09 -35.50
CA GLN A 320 -19.13 -2.08 -34.06
C GLN A 320 -17.86 -2.33 -33.25
N TYR A 321 -17.05 -3.33 -33.65
CA TYR A 321 -15.94 -3.83 -32.82
C TYR A 321 -14.59 -3.24 -33.18
N PHE A 322 -14.43 -2.60 -34.35
CA PHE A 322 -13.16 -1.99 -34.75
C PHE A 322 -13.29 -0.54 -35.19
N ILE A 323 -14.13 -0.24 -36.18
CA ILE A 323 -14.16 1.09 -36.83
C ILE A 323 -14.64 2.15 -35.84
N GLU A 324 -15.79 1.97 -35.22
CA GLU A 324 -16.34 2.94 -34.28
C GLU A 324 -15.45 3.15 -33.05
N PRO A 325 -14.95 2.09 -32.36
CA PRO A 325 -13.96 2.27 -31.29
C PRO A 325 -12.73 3.06 -31.73
N SER A 326 -12.16 2.75 -32.91
CA SER A 326 -10.96 3.43 -33.41
C SER A 326 -11.24 4.90 -33.77
N VAL A 327 -12.41 5.19 -34.33
CA VAL A 327 -12.85 6.57 -34.59
C VAL A 327 -13.01 7.34 -33.28
N ARG A 328 -13.67 6.74 -32.27
CA ARG A 328 -13.82 7.35 -30.94
C ARG A 328 -12.48 7.64 -30.26
N GLU A 329 -11.49 6.77 -30.46
CA GLU A 329 -10.14 6.98 -29.94
C GLU A 329 -9.49 8.23 -30.57
N GLU A 330 -9.53 8.37 -31.89
CA GLU A 330 -8.99 9.55 -32.58
C GLU A 330 -9.78 10.83 -32.25
N GLU A 331 -11.11 10.76 -32.10
CA GLU A 331 -11.93 11.88 -31.62
C GLU A 331 -11.54 12.32 -30.20
N THR A 332 -11.18 11.37 -29.34
CA THR A 332 -10.69 11.65 -27.98
C THR A 332 -9.32 12.34 -28.02
N LYS A 333 -8.40 11.89 -28.90
CA LYS A 333 -7.10 12.55 -29.12
C LYS A 333 -7.28 13.98 -29.63
N ILE A 334 -8.24 14.23 -30.52
CA ILE A 334 -8.58 15.59 -30.97
C ILE A 334 -8.97 16.47 -29.78
N LYS A 335 -9.87 16.01 -28.91
CA LYS A 335 -10.29 16.76 -27.71
C LYS A 335 -9.11 17.06 -26.77
N ILE A 336 -8.20 16.10 -26.58
CA ILE A 336 -6.99 16.31 -25.78
C ILE A 336 -6.11 17.39 -26.40
N LEU A 337 -5.84 17.32 -27.71
CA LEU A 337 -5.05 18.31 -28.43
C LEU A 337 -5.69 19.70 -28.39
N GLU A 338 -7.01 19.78 -28.49
CA GLU A 338 -7.76 21.04 -28.37
C GLU A 338 -7.62 21.64 -26.95
N ASN A 339 -7.76 20.82 -25.91
CA ASN A 339 -7.54 21.25 -24.52
C ASN A 339 -6.08 21.68 -24.26
N GLU A 340 -5.11 20.92 -24.76
CA GLU A 340 -3.69 21.27 -24.64
C GLU A 340 -3.38 22.57 -25.38
N ARG A 341 -3.95 22.76 -26.58
CA ARG A 341 -3.87 24.00 -27.35
C ARG A 341 -4.38 25.17 -26.52
N GLU A 342 -5.54 25.06 -25.87
CA GLU A 342 -6.10 26.12 -25.01
C GLU A 342 -5.18 26.45 -23.83
N ILE A 343 -4.69 25.44 -23.11
CA ILE A 343 -3.78 25.62 -21.97
C ILE A 343 -2.47 26.30 -22.43
N LYS A 344 -1.89 25.86 -23.54
CA LYS A 344 -0.64 26.43 -24.07
C LYS A 344 -0.83 27.84 -24.58
N ILE A 345 -1.95 28.15 -25.24
CA ILE A 345 -2.27 29.51 -25.69
C ILE A 345 -2.50 30.44 -24.49
N ALA A 346 -3.12 29.96 -23.41
CA ALA A 346 -3.32 30.74 -22.19
C ALA A 346 -2.00 31.07 -21.47
N GLN A 347 -1.00 30.20 -21.57
CA GLN A 347 0.32 30.36 -20.96
C GLN A 347 1.34 31.12 -21.83
N ALA A 348 1.08 31.25 -23.13
CA ALA A 348 2.03 31.82 -24.09
C ALA A 348 1.94 33.35 -24.20
N VAL A 349 3.08 33.98 -24.48
CA VAL A 349 3.15 35.41 -24.87
C VAL A 349 2.49 35.63 -26.23
N ALA A 350 1.97 36.84 -26.49
CA ALA A 350 1.10 37.12 -27.63
C ALA A 350 1.69 36.74 -29.01
N VAL A 351 3.00 36.90 -29.20
CA VAL A 351 3.69 36.62 -30.46
C VAL A 351 3.74 35.12 -30.82
N ASP A 352 3.70 34.24 -29.81
CA ASP A 352 3.82 32.78 -30.00
C ASP A 352 2.46 32.10 -30.22
N LYS A 353 1.36 32.74 -29.83
CA LYS A 353 0.00 32.18 -29.92
C LYS A 353 -0.38 31.71 -31.34
N PRO A 354 -0.07 32.45 -32.42
CA PRO A 354 -0.38 31.99 -33.78
C PRO A 354 0.41 30.76 -34.20
N ALA A 355 1.68 30.65 -33.79
CA ALA A 355 2.52 29.50 -34.10
C ALA A 355 2.04 28.25 -33.34
N ILE A 356 1.70 28.40 -32.05
CA ILE A 356 1.13 27.35 -31.22
C ILE A 356 -0.21 26.87 -31.82
N SER A 357 -1.11 27.79 -32.19
CA SER A 357 -2.38 27.40 -32.83
C SER A 357 -2.13 26.56 -34.08
N ARG A 358 -1.30 27.05 -35.02
CA ARG A 358 -1.03 26.33 -36.29
C ARG A 358 -0.45 24.93 -36.05
N HIS A 359 0.41 24.77 -35.05
CA HIS A 359 0.95 23.46 -34.71
C HIS A 359 -0.14 22.48 -34.29
N TYR A 360 -0.98 22.87 -33.32
CA TYR A 360 -2.08 22.02 -32.86
C TYR A 360 -3.17 21.82 -33.92
N ASP A 361 -3.48 22.84 -34.73
CA ASP A 361 -4.44 22.72 -35.84
C ASP A 361 -3.96 21.69 -36.88
N SER A 362 -2.64 21.65 -37.15
CA SER A 362 -2.04 20.62 -38.01
C SER A 362 -2.18 19.22 -37.40
N LEU A 363 -1.92 19.06 -36.09
CA LEU A 363 -2.09 17.78 -35.41
C LEU A 363 -3.55 17.32 -35.42
N VAL A 364 -4.50 18.22 -35.16
CA VAL A 364 -5.94 17.92 -35.23
C VAL A 364 -6.35 17.50 -36.64
N ASN A 365 -5.86 18.18 -37.68
CA ASN A 365 -6.15 17.82 -39.07
C ASN A 365 -5.56 16.45 -39.44
N GLU A 366 -4.38 16.10 -38.93
CA GLU A 366 -3.80 14.76 -39.10
C GLU A 366 -4.72 13.68 -38.51
N ARG A 367 -5.27 13.90 -37.30
CA ARG A 367 -6.23 12.98 -36.66
C ARG A 367 -7.55 12.89 -37.41
N LYS A 368 -8.08 14.01 -37.92
CA LYS A 368 -9.30 14.02 -38.77
C LYS A 368 -9.09 13.22 -40.06
N ASN A 369 -7.91 13.33 -40.67
CA ASN A 369 -7.55 12.53 -41.84
C ASN A 369 -7.46 11.04 -41.49
N ALA A 370 -6.89 10.69 -40.34
CA ALA A 370 -6.86 9.31 -39.85
C ALA A 370 -8.29 8.74 -39.66
N ILE A 371 -9.21 9.50 -39.04
CA ILE A 371 -10.63 9.11 -38.92
C ILE A 371 -11.25 8.79 -40.28
N ASN A 372 -11.01 9.66 -41.28
CA ASN A 372 -11.54 9.46 -42.63
C ASN A 372 -10.97 8.21 -43.32
N GLN A 373 -9.74 7.82 -42.99
CA GLN A 373 -9.13 6.58 -43.47
C GLN A 373 -9.69 5.36 -42.74
N ILE A 374 -9.77 5.41 -41.40
CA ILE A 374 -10.30 4.32 -40.55
C ILE A 374 -11.72 3.95 -40.99
N LYS A 375 -12.59 4.92 -41.24
CA LYS A 375 -13.97 4.69 -41.72
C LYS A 375 -14.07 3.91 -43.04
N LYS A 376 -12.98 3.81 -43.81
CA LYS A 376 -12.93 3.11 -45.10
C LYS A 376 -12.30 1.72 -44.99
N TYR A 377 -11.81 1.32 -43.82
CA TYR A 377 -11.12 0.03 -43.68
C TYR A 377 -12.06 -1.15 -43.88
N THR A 378 -11.55 -2.13 -44.61
CA THR A 378 -12.14 -3.46 -44.77
C THR A 378 -11.54 -4.44 -43.76
N TYR A 379 -12.14 -5.62 -43.62
CA TYR A 379 -11.53 -6.73 -42.85
C TYR A 379 -10.08 -7.00 -43.26
N SER A 380 -9.78 -7.00 -44.57
CA SER A 380 -8.42 -7.23 -45.04
C SER A 380 -7.46 -6.14 -44.60
N ASP A 381 -7.90 -4.88 -44.55
CA ASP A 381 -7.05 -3.76 -44.12
C ASP A 381 -6.75 -3.88 -42.62
N VAL A 382 -7.77 -4.19 -41.81
CA VAL A 382 -7.61 -4.36 -40.37
C VAL A 382 -6.72 -5.57 -40.03
N LEU A 383 -6.91 -6.71 -40.72
CA LEU A 383 -6.04 -7.87 -40.55
C LEU A 383 -4.59 -7.55 -40.89
N LYS A 384 -4.33 -6.86 -42.01
CA LYS A 384 -2.97 -6.41 -42.38
C LYS A 384 -2.37 -5.46 -41.35
N LEU A 385 -3.17 -4.56 -40.76
CA LEU A 385 -2.72 -3.67 -39.69
C LEU A 385 -2.26 -4.46 -38.46
N PHE A 386 -3.04 -5.45 -38.05
CA PHE A 386 -2.69 -6.31 -36.91
C PHE A 386 -1.50 -7.23 -37.20
N GLU A 387 -1.41 -7.80 -38.40
CA GLU A 387 -0.24 -8.62 -38.81
C GLU A 387 1.04 -7.79 -38.83
N LYS A 388 0.96 -6.56 -39.37
CA LYS A 388 2.07 -5.60 -39.36
C LYS A 388 2.44 -5.20 -37.92
N GLU A 389 1.46 -5.01 -37.05
CA GLU A 389 1.73 -4.71 -35.65
C GLU A 389 2.44 -5.88 -34.95
N ILE A 390 2.04 -7.13 -35.20
CA ILE A 390 2.79 -8.30 -34.71
C ILE A 390 4.24 -8.28 -35.22
N GLU A 391 4.47 -7.97 -36.49
CA GLU A 391 5.82 -7.87 -37.05
C GLU A 391 6.63 -6.75 -36.37
N ASN A 392 6.03 -5.57 -36.18
CA ASN A 392 6.64 -4.47 -35.44
C ASN A 392 7.01 -4.89 -34.02
N GLN A 393 6.11 -5.55 -33.30
CA GLN A 393 6.37 -6.02 -31.93
C GLN A 393 7.51 -7.06 -31.91
N LYS A 394 7.57 -7.98 -32.88
CA LYS A 394 8.68 -8.94 -33.01
C LYS A 394 10.01 -8.26 -33.32
N ASN A 395 10.00 -7.26 -34.20
CA ASN A 395 11.21 -6.50 -34.58
C ASN A 395 11.68 -5.61 -33.42
N ASP A 396 10.77 -4.99 -32.68
CA ASP A 396 11.06 -4.20 -31.49
C ASP A 396 11.72 -5.03 -30.40
N ALA A 397 11.20 -6.24 -30.15
CA ALA A 397 11.78 -7.17 -29.17
C ALA A 397 13.20 -7.63 -29.54
N LYS A 398 13.50 -7.73 -30.84
CA LYS A 398 14.85 -8.05 -31.34
C LYS A 398 15.80 -6.86 -31.28
N THR A 399 15.31 -5.67 -31.62
CA THR A 399 16.12 -4.45 -31.79
C THR A 399 16.42 -3.78 -30.46
N TYR A 400 15.45 -3.76 -29.55
CA TYR A 400 15.58 -3.15 -28.24
C TYR A 400 15.70 -4.25 -27.19
N ASN A 401 16.86 -4.32 -26.53
CA ASN A 401 17.03 -5.19 -25.35
C ASN A 401 16.23 -4.62 -24.16
N ARG A 402 14.90 -4.73 -24.24
CA ARG A 402 13.96 -4.20 -23.24
C ARG A 402 14.03 -5.08 -22.00
N ILE A 403 14.80 -4.66 -21.01
CA ILE A 403 14.82 -5.31 -19.70
C ILE A 403 13.70 -4.71 -18.85
N LYS A 404 12.84 -5.57 -18.31
CA LYS A 404 11.90 -5.19 -17.25
C LYS A 404 12.51 -5.59 -15.92
N ALA A 405 12.35 -4.73 -14.93
CA ALA A 405 12.80 -4.95 -13.56
C ALA A 405 11.70 -4.53 -12.58
N PRO A 406 10.53 -5.20 -12.56
CA PRO A 406 9.47 -4.87 -11.62
C PRO A 406 9.98 -4.95 -10.18
N ARG A 407 9.34 -4.18 -9.30
CA ARG A 407 9.76 -4.00 -7.91
C ARG A 407 8.62 -4.40 -6.98
N GLY A 408 8.98 -5.02 -5.87
CA GLY A 408 8.02 -5.42 -4.86
C GLY A 408 8.67 -5.54 -3.48
N THR A 409 7.89 -6.06 -2.55
CA THR A 409 8.31 -6.39 -1.19
C THR A 409 8.13 -7.90 -0.97
N MET A 410 9.08 -8.53 -0.29
CA MET A 410 8.92 -9.90 0.21
C MET A 410 9.46 -10.01 1.63
N TRP A 411 9.14 -11.10 2.33
CA TRP A 411 9.55 -11.29 3.72
C TRP A 411 9.81 -12.76 4.04
N ILE A 412 10.67 -13.01 5.04
CA ILE A 412 11.01 -14.37 5.49
C ILE A 412 9.75 -15.06 6.03
N MET A 413 9.34 -16.16 5.38
CA MET A 413 8.20 -16.95 5.81
C MET A 413 8.61 -18.26 6.46
N ASP A 414 9.48 -19.02 5.81
CA ASP A 414 9.87 -20.37 6.21
C ASP A 414 11.29 -20.70 5.72
N TYR A 415 11.85 -21.81 6.17
CA TYR A 415 13.10 -22.36 5.66
C TYR A 415 13.11 -23.88 5.81
N LYS A 416 13.81 -24.56 4.90
CA LYS A 416 14.02 -26.01 5.02
C LYS A 416 14.89 -26.29 6.24
N ILE A 417 14.47 -27.22 7.11
CA ILE A 417 15.32 -27.69 8.20
C ILE A 417 16.45 -28.53 7.61
N SER A 418 17.69 -28.19 7.95
CA SER A 418 18.88 -28.89 7.46
C SER A 418 19.07 -30.24 8.17
N GLU A 419 19.62 -31.21 7.45
CA GLU A 419 20.18 -32.41 8.06
C GLU A 419 21.51 -32.01 8.73
N ASN A 420 21.70 -32.40 10.00
CA ASN A 420 22.91 -32.15 10.80
C ASN A 420 23.08 -30.72 11.39
N SER A 421 21.98 -30.01 11.68
CA SER A 421 22.02 -28.72 12.41
C SER A 421 22.81 -27.59 11.73
N LYS A 422 23.04 -27.70 10.41
CA LYS A 422 23.66 -26.67 9.58
C LYS A 422 22.75 -25.47 9.38
N TYR A 423 23.29 -24.32 8.95
CA TYR A 423 22.42 -23.19 8.62
C TYR A 423 21.61 -23.52 7.36
N PRO A 424 20.31 -23.21 7.30
CA PRO A 424 19.49 -23.55 6.14
C PRO A 424 19.91 -22.74 4.91
N THR A 425 19.98 -23.40 3.75
CA THR A 425 20.34 -22.78 2.46
C THR A 425 19.14 -22.61 1.53
N LYS A 426 18.02 -23.27 1.83
CA LYS A 426 16.76 -23.15 1.08
C LYS A 426 15.71 -22.41 1.92
N TRP A 427 15.28 -21.26 1.42
CA TRP A 427 14.41 -20.32 2.12
C TRP A 427 13.15 -20.02 1.34
N TYR A 428 12.08 -19.72 2.07
CA TYR A 428 10.78 -19.41 1.51
C TYR A 428 10.35 -18.00 1.94
N PHE A 429 9.99 -17.20 0.94
CA PHE A 429 9.57 -15.82 1.12
C PHE A 429 8.12 -15.63 0.69
N GLY A 430 7.33 -14.99 1.54
CA GLY A 430 5.96 -14.59 1.20
C GLY A 430 5.96 -13.27 0.42
N THR A 431 5.11 -13.17 -0.59
CA THR A 431 4.88 -11.94 -1.37
C THR A 431 3.52 -12.01 -2.09
N ASN A 432 3.20 -11.04 -2.94
CA ASN A 432 2.00 -11.10 -3.79
C ASN A 432 2.24 -11.97 -5.04
N SER A 433 1.15 -12.55 -5.57
CA SER A 433 1.17 -13.28 -6.85
C SER A 433 1.68 -12.38 -7.98
N HIS A 434 1.23 -11.13 -8.03
CA HIS A 434 1.67 -10.18 -9.06
C HIS A 434 3.13 -9.72 -8.95
N VAL A 435 3.78 -9.93 -7.81
CA VAL A 435 5.22 -9.72 -7.64
C VAL A 435 5.98 -10.97 -8.05
N ALA A 436 5.49 -12.15 -7.66
CA ALA A 436 6.13 -13.44 -7.97
C ALA A 436 5.96 -13.89 -9.42
N ARG A 437 4.96 -13.38 -10.16
CA ARG A 437 4.69 -13.76 -11.56
C ARG A 437 5.90 -13.54 -12.49
N ASP A 438 6.77 -12.59 -12.16
CA ASP A 438 7.91 -12.25 -13.01
C ASP A 438 8.99 -13.35 -13.02
N ILE A 439 9.00 -14.23 -12.00
CA ILE A 439 9.86 -15.42 -11.94
C ILE A 439 9.46 -16.44 -13.02
N MET A 440 8.18 -16.45 -13.41
CA MET A 440 7.64 -17.36 -14.42
C MET A 440 7.91 -16.89 -15.85
N GLN A 441 8.47 -15.69 -16.04
CA GLN A 441 8.79 -15.18 -17.37
C GLN A 441 9.83 -16.10 -18.06
N PRO A 442 9.70 -16.38 -19.36
CA PRO A 442 10.61 -17.27 -20.07
C PRO A 442 12.09 -16.90 -19.88
N GLU A 443 12.39 -15.60 -20.01
CA GLU A 443 13.74 -15.01 -19.92
C GLU A 443 14.04 -14.40 -18.55
N PHE A 444 13.48 -14.94 -17.47
CA PHE A 444 13.87 -14.55 -16.11
C PHE A 444 15.33 -14.90 -15.85
N SER A 445 16.15 -13.92 -15.48
CA SER A 445 17.60 -14.07 -15.36
C SER A 445 18.23 -13.37 -14.16
N SER A 446 17.48 -12.57 -13.39
CA SER A 446 18.07 -11.80 -12.32
C SER A 446 17.13 -11.57 -11.15
N ILE A 447 17.69 -11.62 -9.95
CA ILE A 447 17.06 -11.19 -8.71
C ILE A 447 17.97 -10.18 -8.02
N SER A 448 17.39 -9.13 -7.43
CA SER A 448 18.08 -8.28 -6.47
C SER A 448 17.26 -8.12 -5.18
N MET A 449 17.94 -8.14 -4.04
CA MET A 449 17.34 -8.03 -2.71
C MET A 449 18.06 -6.95 -1.90
N SER A 450 17.34 -5.89 -1.50
CA SER A 450 17.83 -4.89 -0.55
C SER A 450 17.53 -5.33 0.87
N VAL A 451 18.57 -5.45 1.69
CA VAL A 451 18.54 -5.94 3.07
C VAL A 451 18.93 -4.81 4.01
N MET A 452 18.15 -4.62 5.08
CA MET A 452 18.53 -3.71 6.17
C MET A 452 19.59 -4.36 7.07
N LYS A 453 20.66 -3.63 7.40
CA LYS A 453 21.70 -4.07 8.32
C LYS A 453 21.15 -4.21 9.76
N PRO A 454 21.64 -5.16 10.58
CA PRO A 454 21.11 -5.41 11.93
C PRO A 454 21.35 -4.26 12.93
N ASN A 455 22.45 -3.53 12.79
CA ASN A 455 22.93 -2.54 13.76
C ASN A 455 22.29 -1.15 13.60
N VAL A 456 21.00 -1.10 13.25
CA VAL A 456 20.28 0.16 13.04
C VAL A 456 19.53 0.59 14.32
N GLY A 457 19.68 1.85 14.72
CA GLY A 457 18.97 2.45 15.85
C GLY A 457 17.47 2.66 15.61
N LEU A 458 16.72 2.91 16.70
CA LEU A 458 15.35 3.40 16.61
C LEU A 458 15.34 4.90 16.26
N LEU A 459 14.27 5.35 15.62
CA LEU A 459 14.09 6.73 15.14
C LEU A 459 15.20 7.18 14.17
N THR A 460 15.97 6.23 13.64
CA THR A 460 16.92 6.47 12.57
C THR A 460 16.14 6.92 11.34
N ARG A 461 16.49 8.11 10.85
CA ARG A 461 15.95 8.62 9.59
C ARG A 461 16.82 8.11 8.44
N PHE A 462 16.23 7.27 7.60
CA PHE A 462 16.91 6.76 6.42
C PHE A 462 16.92 7.77 5.28
N ARG A 463 17.84 7.55 4.37
CA ARG A 463 17.78 8.01 2.99
C ARG A 463 17.02 6.97 2.16
N ILE A 464 16.69 7.29 0.92
CA ILE A 464 16.13 6.30 -0.02
C ILE A 464 17.14 5.15 -0.20
N LEU A 465 16.66 3.93 -0.45
CA LEU A 465 17.42 2.69 -0.27
C LEU A 465 18.80 2.67 -0.95
N GLY A 466 18.89 3.15 -2.20
CA GLY A 466 20.16 3.17 -2.94
C GLY A 466 21.22 4.10 -2.37
N LEU A 467 20.80 5.12 -1.61
CA LEU A 467 21.62 6.18 -1.07
C LEU A 467 21.83 6.06 0.45
N ASP A 468 21.40 4.96 1.06
CA ASP A 468 21.55 4.74 2.50
C ASP A 468 22.56 3.61 2.78
N GLU A 469 23.57 3.92 3.57
CA GLU A 469 24.61 2.96 3.99
C GLU A 469 24.09 1.86 4.93
N LYS A 470 22.89 2.01 5.49
CA LYS A 470 22.26 1.04 6.39
C LYS A 470 21.55 -0.08 5.64
N PHE A 471 21.55 -0.01 4.31
CA PHE A 471 21.07 -1.06 3.43
C PHE A 471 22.23 -1.60 2.57
N ILE A 472 22.18 -2.89 2.27
CA ILE A 472 22.98 -3.51 1.21
C ILE A 472 22.00 -4.14 0.24
N THR A 473 22.20 -3.92 -1.05
CA THR A 473 21.50 -4.68 -2.07
C THR A 473 22.41 -5.73 -2.64
N TYR A 474 21.97 -6.97 -2.62
CA TYR A 474 22.63 -8.10 -3.28
C TYR A 474 21.89 -8.40 -4.59
N GLY A 475 22.62 -8.53 -5.69
CA GLY A 475 22.06 -8.83 -7.00
C GLY A 475 22.80 -9.97 -7.68
N TRP A 476 22.05 -10.84 -8.35
CA TRP A 476 22.58 -11.87 -9.24
C TRP A 476 21.98 -11.65 -10.62
N ASP A 477 22.82 -11.64 -11.65
CA ASP A 477 22.41 -11.50 -13.04
C ASP A 477 23.05 -12.60 -13.88
N ASP A 478 22.33 -13.72 -14.01
CA ASP A 478 22.75 -14.92 -14.73
C ASP A 478 21.52 -15.81 -15.04
N PRO A 479 21.41 -16.43 -16.22
CA PRO A 479 20.33 -17.36 -16.53
C PRO A 479 20.17 -18.52 -15.52
N LYS A 480 21.24 -18.92 -14.81
CA LYS A 480 21.18 -19.92 -13.74
C LYS A 480 20.36 -19.47 -12.52
N VAL A 481 20.07 -18.18 -12.35
CA VAL A 481 19.18 -17.66 -11.30
C VAL A 481 17.81 -18.34 -11.34
N LYS A 482 17.30 -18.70 -12.53
CA LYS A 482 16.05 -19.44 -12.71
C LYS A 482 16.05 -20.83 -12.06
N GLN A 483 17.21 -21.41 -11.79
CA GLN A 483 17.35 -22.68 -11.07
C GLN A 483 17.28 -22.48 -9.55
N ALA A 484 17.76 -21.32 -9.07
CA ALA A 484 17.82 -20.96 -7.66
C ALA A 484 16.53 -20.35 -7.11
N VAL A 485 15.76 -19.66 -7.96
CA VAL A 485 14.56 -18.91 -7.55
C VAL A 485 13.33 -19.50 -8.22
N LYS A 486 12.35 -19.95 -7.42
CA LYS A 486 11.13 -20.60 -7.90
C LYS A 486 9.90 -20.05 -7.21
N ARG A 487 8.81 -19.84 -7.96
CA ARG A 487 7.47 -19.67 -7.37
C ARG A 487 6.93 -21.05 -7.00
N VAL A 488 6.88 -21.37 -5.70
CA VAL A 488 6.50 -22.71 -5.21
C VAL A 488 5.02 -22.83 -4.90
N TYR A 489 4.36 -21.72 -4.58
CA TYR A 489 2.92 -21.67 -4.38
C TYR A 489 2.40 -20.34 -4.91
N ASP A 490 1.24 -20.38 -5.54
CA ASP A 490 0.44 -19.22 -5.96
C ASP A 490 -1.01 -19.51 -5.57
N ALA A 491 -1.69 -18.57 -4.90
CA ALA A 491 -3.06 -18.74 -4.45
C ALA A 491 -4.06 -18.44 -5.57
N THR A 492 -3.82 -19.00 -6.76
CA THR A 492 -4.71 -19.00 -7.92
C THR A 492 -5.42 -20.34 -8.02
N ASP A 493 -6.68 -20.33 -8.47
CA ASP A 493 -7.51 -21.53 -8.63
C ASP A 493 -7.36 -22.47 -7.41
N TYR A 494 -7.63 -21.94 -6.22
CA TYR A 494 -7.33 -22.58 -4.94
C TYR A 494 -8.57 -23.20 -4.26
N LEU A 495 -9.77 -22.98 -4.82
CA LEU A 495 -11.03 -23.50 -4.34
C LEU A 495 -11.52 -24.69 -5.18
N LYS A 496 -12.44 -25.46 -4.59
CA LYS A 496 -13.13 -26.58 -5.25
C LYS A 496 -14.26 -26.13 -6.18
N THR A 497 -14.69 -24.87 -6.05
CA THR A 497 -15.74 -24.24 -6.86
C THR A 497 -15.13 -23.17 -7.74
N SER A 498 -15.79 -22.84 -8.84
CA SER A 498 -15.35 -21.80 -9.77
C SER A 498 -16.26 -20.55 -9.67
N PRO A 499 -15.76 -19.32 -9.89
CA PRO A 499 -16.58 -18.12 -9.95
C PRO A 499 -17.80 -18.27 -10.88
N LYS A 500 -17.62 -18.96 -12.02
CA LYS A 500 -18.68 -19.21 -13.02
C LYS A 500 -19.88 -19.98 -12.47
N ASP A 501 -19.72 -20.70 -11.36
CA ASP A 501 -20.80 -21.46 -10.72
C ASP A 501 -21.84 -20.54 -10.04
N TYR A 502 -21.45 -19.30 -9.79
CA TYR A 502 -22.27 -18.29 -9.12
C TYR A 502 -22.77 -17.18 -10.06
N LEU A 503 -22.18 -17.04 -11.25
CA LEU A 503 -22.50 -15.96 -12.18
C LEU A 503 -23.86 -16.13 -12.86
N ASP A 504 -24.47 -15.01 -13.25
CA ASP A 504 -25.63 -15.00 -14.14
C ASP A 504 -25.29 -15.62 -15.50
N SER A 505 -26.30 -16.06 -16.26
CA SER A 505 -26.08 -16.74 -17.54
C SER A 505 -25.22 -15.95 -18.53
N SER A 506 -25.37 -14.62 -18.58
CA SER A 506 -24.61 -13.75 -19.49
C SER A 506 -23.13 -13.74 -19.13
N GLN A 507 -22.81 -13.48 -17.85
CA GLN A 507 -21.42 -13.43 -17.41
C GLN A 507 -20.78 -14.81 -17.28
N LYS A 508 -21.56 -15.86 -16.98
CA LYS A 508 -21.07 -17.24 -16.90
C LYS A 508 -20.43 -17.70 -18.20
N GLU A 509 -21.07 -17.45 -19.34
CA GLU A 509 -20.51 -17.79 -20.65
C GLU A 509 -19.27 -16.92 -20.96
N LYS A 510 -19.40 -15.60 -20.73
CA LYS A 510 -18.32 -14.63 -21.01
C LYS A 510 -17.04 -14.89 -20.21
N PHE A 511 -17.16 -15.36 -18.97
CA PHE A 511 -16.05 -15.53 -18.03
C PHE A 511 -15.81 -16.98 -17.63
N ALA A 512 -16.24 -17.95 -18.46
CA ALA A 512 -16.17 -19.38 -18.17
C ALA A 512 -14.75 -19.92 -17.88
N SER A 513 -13.71 -19.21 -18.35
CA SER A 513 -12.30 -19.57 -18.20
C SER A 513 -11.57 -18.80 -17.09
N ILE A 514 -12.26 -17.90 -16.37
CA ILE A 514 -11.66 -17.07 -15.31
C ILE A 514 -11.92 -17.74 -13.97
N GLU A 515 -10.85 -18.01 -13.23
CA GLU A 515 -10.92 -18.64 -11.91
C GLU A 515 -10.63 -17.63 -10.79
N GLU A 516 -10.76 -18.04 -9.53
CA GLU A 516 -10.47 -17.20 -8.38
C GLU A 516 -8.98 -17.08 -8.08
N MET A 517 -8.61 -16.00 -7.38
CA MET A 517 -7.33 -15.89 -6.73
C MET A 517 -7.44 -15.15 -5.40
N ILE A 518 -6.42 -15.36 -4.57
CA ILE A 518 -5.98 -14.41 -3.56
C ILE A 518 -4.58 -13.96 -3.96
N ASP A 519 -4.27 -12.67 -3.90
CA ASP A 519 -2.98 -12.14 -4.37
C ASP A 519 -1.84 -12.45 -3.40
N PHE A 520 -1.42 -13.71 -3.36
CA PHE A 520 -0.39 -14.24 -2.49
C PHE A 520 0.39 -15.34 -3.22
N ALA A 521 1.69 -15.31 -3.07
CA ALA A 521 2.57 -16.35 -3.56
C ALA A 521 3.74 -16.58 -2.61
N VAL A 522 4.36 -17.76 -2.73
CA VAL A 522 5.56 -18.14 -2.00
C VAL A 522 6.69 -18.36 -2.99
N VAL A 523 7.83 -17.72 -2.73
CA VAL A 523 9.05 -17.83 -3.52
C VAL A 523 10.08 -18.61 -2.74
N GLU A 524 10.61 -19.68 -3.33
CA GLU A 524 11.78 -20.40 -2.83
C GLU A 524 13.05 -19.77 -3.40
N ILE A 525 14.07 -19.60 -2.54
CA ILE A 525 15.43 -19.21 -2.93
C ILE A 525 16.42 -20.24 -2.38
N ASP A 526 17.25 -20.77 -3.27
CA ASP A 526 18.32 -21.72 -2.97
C ASP A 526 19.69 -21.01 -2.99
N PHE A 527 20.22 -20.74 -1.80
CA PHE A 527 21.49 -20.02 -1.64
C PHE A 527 22.72 -20.86 -1.98
N ASP A 528 22.64 -22.19 -2.02
CA ASP A 528 23.75 -23.02 -2.51
C ASP A 528 23.96 -22.78 -4.01
N ILE A 529 22.86 -22.71 -4.77
CA ILE A 529 22.92 -22.40 -6.21
C ILE A 529 23.40 -20.95 -6.41
N LEU A 530 22.89 -19.98 -5.66
CA LEU A 530 23.35 -18.58 -5.77
C LEU A 530 24.82 -18.40 -5.39
N ALA A 531 25.32 -19.14 -4.39
CA ALA A 531 26.74 -19.15 -4.02
C ALA A 531 27.62 -19.76 -5.12
N SER A 532 27.12 -20.78 -5.85
CA SER A 532 27.86 -21.40 -6.97
C SER A 532 28.13 -20.43 -8.13
N ILE A 533 27.33 -19.36 -8.26
CA ILE A 533 27.47 -18.29 -9.25
C ILE A 533 27.97 -16.97 -8.62
N HIS A 534 28.80 -17.05 -7.57
CA HIS A 534 29.32 -15.87 -6.87
C HIS A 534 30.01 -14.84 -7.77
N ASN A 535 30.59 -15.25 -8.90
CA ASN A 535 31.19 -14.34 -9.89
C ASN A 535 30.16 -13.44 -10.60
N LYS A 536 28.87 -13.69 -10.39
CA LYS A 536 27.72 -12.91 -10.86
C LYS A 536 27.02 -12.15 -9.73
N LEU A 537 27.48 -12.32 -8.49
CA LEU A 537 27.00 -11.56 -7.34
C LEU A 537 27.61 -10.16 -7.37
N VAL A 538 26.73 -9.17 -7.37
CA VAL A 538 27.06 -7.76 -7.14
C VAL A 538 26.41 -7.30 -5.85
N ALA A 539 27.14 -6.52 -5.06
CA ALA A 539 26.60 -5.90 -3.86
C ALA A 539 26.84 -4.39 -3.87
N TRP A 540 25.85 -3.60 -3.48
CA TRP A 540 25.98 -2.15 -3.39
C TRP A 540 25.33 -1.59 -2.13
N SER A 541 25.93 -0.54 -1.60
CA SER A 541 25.46 0.22 -0.44
C SER A 541 25.83 1.68 -0.63
N ASN A 542 24.85 2.58 -0.49
CA ASN A 542 25.06 4.02 -0.73
C ASN A 542 25.76 4.31 -2.09
N GLU A 543 25.25 3.72 -3.17
CA GLU A 543 25.79 3.76 -4.54
C GLU A 543 27.27 3.33 -4.70
N LYS A 544 27.83 2.65 -3.70
CA LYS A 544 29.20 2.11 -3.75
C LYS A 544 29.17 0.60 -3.81
N SER A 545 30.02 0.04 -4.66
CA SER A 545 30.26 -1.41 -4.71
C SER A 545 30.79 -1.88 -3.35
N VAL A 546 30.25 -2.98 -2.85
CA VAL A 546 30.72 -3.68 -1.66
C VAL A 546 31.38 -4.97 -2.12
N GLU A 547 32.65 -5.14 -1.79
CA GLU A 547 33.34 -6.39 -2.09
C GLU A 547 32.76 -7.53 -1.25
N ILE A 548 32.29 -8.58 -1.93
CA ILE A 548 31.80 -9.81 -1.30
C ILE A 548 32.72 -10.95 -1.73
N LYS A 549 33.42 -11.53 -0.75
CA LYS A 549 34.27 -12.70 -1.00
C LYS A 549 33.40 -13.92 -1.32
N PRO A 550 33.88 -14.86 -2.15
CA PRO A 550 33.23 -16.16 -2.32
C PRO A 550 32.98 -16.79 -0.94
N MET A 551 31.78 -17.32 -0.74
CA MET A 551 31.34 -17.92 0.51
C MET A 551 30.42 -19.11 0.23
N SER A 552 30.25 -19.98 1.22
CA SER A 552 29.30 -21.09 1.15
C SER A 552 27.85 -20.60 1.07
N GLY A 553 26.93 -21.47 0.62
CA GLY A 553 25.50 -21.17 0.66
C GLY A 553 24.99 -20.89 2.07
N GLU A 554 25.56 -21.55 3.09
CA GLU A 554 25.23 -21.31 4.51
C GLU A 554 25.60 -19.88 4.95
N GLU A 555 26.80 -19.41 4.60
CA GLU A 555 27.27 -18.05 4.92
C GLU A 555 26.47 -16.99 4.16
N LEU A 556 26.19 -17.24 2.88
CA LEU A 556 25.41 -16.33 2.04
C LEU A 556 23.97 -16.21 2.56
N ALA A 557 23.33 -17.34 2.86
CA ALA A 557 22.01 -17.37 3.45
C ALA A 557 22.00 -16.62 4.78
N ARG A 558 22.97 -16.86 5.67
CA ARG A 558 23.07 -16.18 6.97
C ARG A 558 23.20 -14.67 6.82
N LEU A 559 24.02 -14.21 5.87
CA LEU A 559 24.22 -12.80 5.56
C LEU A 559 22.94 -12.13 5.06
N VAL A 560 22.28 -12.72 4.05
CA VAL A 560 21.07 -12.14 3.43
C VAL A 560 19.85 -12.23 4.36
N THR A 561 19.78 -13.27 5.20
CA THR A 561 18.65 -13.49 6.11
C THR A 561 18.82 -12.87 7.48
N ASN A 562 19.87 -12.06 7.70
CA ASN A 562 20.17 -11.45 9.01
C ASN A 562 20.16 -12.50 10.14
N ASP A 563 20.81 -13.64 9.89
CA ASP A 563 20.94 -14.78 10.81
C ASP A 563 19.60 -15.26 11.42
N TYR A 564 18.52 -15.14 10.66
CA TYR A 564 17.16 -15.38 11.15
C TYR A 564 16.96 -16.78 11.73
N ALA A 565 17.54 -17.83 11.12
CA ALA A 565 17.32 -19.19 11.58
C ALA A 565 17.91 -19.46 12.98
N SER A 566 18.92 -18.68 13.39
CA SER A 566 19.55 -18.78 14.71
C SER A 566 18.79 -18.02 15.80
N ARG A 567 17.75 -17.24 15.47
CA ARG A 567 16.96 -16.49 16.45
C ARG A 567 16.11 -17.39 17.33
N ASP A 568 15.77 -16.89 18.52
CA ASP A 568 14.81 -17.52 19.44
C ASP A 568 13.45 -17.71 18.73
N PRO A 569 12.78 -18.88 18.88
CA PRO A 569 11.46 -19.12 18.30
C PRO A 569 10.42 -18.01 18.55
N LYS A 570 10.47 -17.31 19.70
CA LYS A 570 9.54 -16.22 20.02
C LYS A 570 9.71 -14.97 19.13
N ASP A 571 10.89 -14.80 18.55
CA ASP A 571 11.24 -13.68 17.68
C ASP A 571 11.00 -14.00 16.20
N LYS A 572 10.66 -15.25 15.89
CA LYS A 572 10.32 -15.71 14.54
C LYS A 572 8.84 -15.45 14.25
N VAL A 573 8.50 -15.47 12.97
CA VAL A 573 7.12 -15.24 12.51
C VAL A 573 6.29 -16.48 12.79
N LYS A 574 5.01 -16.23 13.08
CA LYS A 574 3.96 -17.24 13.16
C LYS A 574 2.73 -16.71 12.44
N PHE A 575 1.70 -17.54 12.28
CA PHE A 575 0.46 -17.17 11.60
C PHE A 575 -0.69 -17.04 12.58
N LEU A 576 -1.58 -16.10 12.31
CA LEU A 576 -2.79 -15.94 13.11
C LEU A 576 -3.72 -17.14 12.92
N ALA A 577 -3.97 -17.89 13.99
CA ALA A 577 -4.72 -19.15 13.93
C ALA A 577 -6.22 -18.99 13.63
N ASN A 578 -6.82 -17.87 14.00
CA ASN A 578 -8.21 -17.54 13.67
C ASN A 578 -8.27 -16.15 13.06
N SER A 579 -9.00 -16.01 11.96
CA SER A 579 -9.16 -14.72 11.29
C SER A 579 -9.89 -13.72 12.20
N TYR A 580 -9.71 -12.43 11.92
CA TYR A 580 -10.49 -11.40 12.60
C TYR A 580 -11.98 -11.41 12.23
N LEU A 581 -12.41 -12.18 11.22
CA LEU A 581 -13.83 -12.40 10.97
C LEU A 581 -14.46 -13.26 12.07
N LYS A 582 -13.76 -14.31 12.52
CA LYS A 582 -14.18 -15.17 13.63
C LYS A 582 -14.08 -14.46 14.98
N ASN A 583 -13.00 -13.71 15.21
CA ASN A 583 -12.70 -13.08 16.50
C ASN A 583 -12.57 -11.55 16.42
N TYR A 584 -13.60 -10.87 15.90
CA TYR A 584 -13.54 -9.43 15.65
C TYR A 584 -13.26 -8.58 16.90
N ASN A 585 -13.72 -9.01 18.08
CA ASN A 585 -13.45 -8.33 19.35
C ASN A 585 -11.95 -8.14 19.63
N LYS A 586 -11.07 -8.98 19.07
CA LYS A 586 -9.63 -8.81 19.21
C LYS A 586 -9.09 -7.60 18.45
N ILE A 587 -9.73 -7.16 17.38
CA ILE A 587 -9.24 -6.07 16.51
C ILE A 587 -10.17 -4.84 16.47
N ASP A 588 -11.31 -4.91 17.17
CA ASP A 588 -12.31 -3.86 17.23
C ASP A 588 -11.80 -2.64 18.02
N PHE A 589 -11.16 -1.69 17.34
CA PHE A 589 -10.53 -0.54 17.97
C PHE A 589 -11.54 0.36 18.69
N GLU A 590 -11.28 0.63 19.97
CA GLU A 590 -12.14 1.48 20.78
C GLU A 590 -11.86 2.97 20.52
N LEU A 591 -12.74 3.62 19.75
CA LEU A 591 -12.64 5.05 19.41
C LEU A 591 -12.75 5.98 20.64
N GLN A 592 -13.40 5.54 21.72
CA GLN A 592 -13.56 6.29 22.97
C GLN A 592 -13.58 5.34 24.16
N TYR A 593 -12.85 5.68 25.22
CA TYR A 593 -12.82 4.91 26.46
C TYR A 593 -13.00 5.83 27.68
N PRO A 594 -13.53 5.33 28.81
CA PRO A 594 -13.50 6.04 30.10
C PRO A 594 -12.05 6.21 30.58
N GLU A 595 -11.66 7.43 30.97
CA GLU A 595 -10.30 7.74 31.42
C GLU A 595 -9.83 6.82 32.57
N ALA A 596 -10.76 6.41 33.45
CA ALA A 596 -10.49 5.50 34.56
C ALA A 596 -10.07 4.08 34.14
N ASN A 597 -10.51 3.61 32.97
CA ASN A 597 -10.33 2.23 32.53
C ASN A 597 -9.23 2.08 31.45
N GLY A 598 -8.85 3.18 30.79
CA GLY A 598 -7.98 3.13 29.61
C GLY A 598 -8.65 2.47 28.40
N PRO A 599 -8.00 2.48 27.23
CA PRO A 599 -8.55 1.82 26.05
C PRO A 599 -8.56 0.30 26.22
N ARG A 600 -9.58 -0.36 25.69
CA ARG A 600 -9.60 -1.82 25.53
C ARG A 600 -8.34 -2.26 24.80
N LYS A 601 -7.66 -3.27 25.36
CA LYS A 601 -6.54 -3.92 24.68
C LYS A 601 -7.06 -4.71 23.49
N THR A 602 -6.72 -4.25 22.30
CA THR A 602 -6.95 -4.93 21.03
C THR A 602 -5.61 -5.18 20.35
N ASP A 603 -5.61 -6.07 19.37
CA ASP A 603 -4.49 -6.25 18.48
C ASP A 603 -4.19 -4.95 17.74
N GLU A 604 -2.90 -4.70 17.55
CA GLU A 604 -2.35 -3.57 16.84
C GLU A 604 -1.62 -4.11 15.61
N LEU A 605 -1.78 -3.44 14.47
CA LEU A 605 -1.28 -3.91 13.18
C LEU A 605 -0.04 -3.15 12.76
N PHE A 606 0.96 -3.89 12.34
CA PHE A 606 2.26 -3.40 11.89
C PHE A 606 2.48 -3.88 10.46
N ALA A 607 2.64 -2.93 9.55
CA ALA A 607 3.01 -3.17 8.17
C ALA A 607 4.26 -2.34 7.84
N LEU A 608 5.20 -2.97 7.14
CA LEU A 608 6.41 -2.35 6.64
C LEU A 608 6.68 -2.85 5.23
N GLY A 609 6.98 -1.93 4.32
CA GLY A 609 7.23 -2.22 2.91
C GLY A 609 8.16 -1.23 2.24
N TYR A 610 8.42 -1.46 0.96
CA TYR A 610 9.36 -0.67 0.17
C TYR A 610 8.71 -0.06 -1.09
N PRO A 611 7.76 0.88 -0.97
CA PRO A 611 7.23 1.62 -2.12
C PRO A 611 8.32 2.43 -2.83
N GLY A 612 8.06 2.80 -4.09
CA GLY A 612 8.92 3.66 -4.89
C GLY A 612 9.15 5.03 -4.22
N ALA A 613 10.40 5.51 -4.24
CA ALA A 613 10.78 6.78 -3.61
C ALA A 613 10.14 8.01 -4.28
N ILE A 614 9.63 7.88 -5.51
CA ILE A 614 8.83 8.93 -6.16
C ILE A 614 7.58 9.34 -5.38
N TYR A 615 7.09 8.48 -4.49
CA TYR A 615 5.93 8.73 -3.66
C TYR A 615 6.28 9.26 -2.26
N ASP A 616 7.58 9.41 -1.95
CA ASP A 616 8.07 9.91 -0.67
C ASP A 616 7.85 11.43 -0.55
N TYR A 617 6.66 11.80 -0.07
CA TYR A 617 6.29 13.19 0.19
C TYR A 617 7.03 13.83 1.37
N PHE A 618 7.91 13.09 2.06
CA PHE A 618 8.78 13.65 3.08
C PHE A 618 10.12 14.15 2.52
N LEU A 619 10.44 13.87 1.26
CA LEU A 619 11.58 14.46 0.57
C LEU A 619 11.34 15.95 0.36
N ARG A 620 12.27 16.78 0.85
CA ARG A 620 12.16 18.24 0.77
C ARG A 620 13.11 18.78 -0.29
N LYS A 621 12.57 19.55 -1.24
CA LYS A 621 13.36 20.28 -2.23
C LYS A 621 14.48 21.07 -1.55
N TYR A 622 15.65 21.11 -2.17
CA TYR A 622 16.89 21.73 -1.65
C TYR A 622 17.55 21.05 -0.43
N ILE A 623 16.82 20.25 0.35
CA ILE A 623 17.39 19.52 1.51
C ILE A 623 17.74 18.09 1.12
N ASP A 624 16.82 17.42 0.43
CA ASP A 624 16.94 16.02 -0.02
C ASP A 624 17.08 15.98 -1.56
N GLN A 625 17.70 17.00 -2.18
CA GLN A 625 17.73 17.16 -3.64
C GLN A 625 18.41 15.96 -4.34
N ASP A 626 19.51 15.49 -3.76
CA ASP A 626 20.23 14.30 -4.20
C ASP A 626 19.35 13.04 -4.25
N GLN A 627 18.44 12.89 -3.29
CA GLN A 627 17.47 11.80 -3.24
C GLN A 627 16.31 12.02 -4.21
N ILE A 628 15.81 13.26 -4.34
CA ILE A 628 14.74 13.60 -5.29
C ILE A 628 15.18 13.28 -6.72
N ASP A 629 16.41 13.62 -7.08
CA ASP A 629 16.98 13.38 -8.41
C ASP A 629 17.13 11.88 -8.74
N ARG A 630 17.12 11.02 -7.71
CA ARG A 630 17.25 9.55 -7.80
C ARG A 630 15.97 8.80 -7.42
N ALA A 631 14.88 9.50 -7.10
CA ALA A 631 13.68 8.88 -6.53
C ALA A 631 13.00 7.88 -7.48
N LYS A 632 13.16 8.05 -8.80
CA LYS A 632 12.66 7.10 -9.83
C LYS A 632 13.40 5.77 -9.80
N ASP A 633 14.65 5.78 -9.37
CA ASP A 633 15.55 4.63 -9.46
C ASP A 633 15.53 3.76 -8.20
N TYR A 634 14.96 4.25 -7.08
CA TYR A 634 15.01 3.55 -5.81
C TYR A 634 13.66 3.44 -5.09
N GLN A 635 13.60 2.50 -4.15
CA GLN A 635 12.52 2.38 -3.18
C GLN A 635 12.87 3.14 -1.88
N THR A 636 11.89 3.25 -1.00
CA THR A 636 12.00 3.90 0.31
C THR A 636 11.28 3.03 1.34
N LEU A 637 11.81 2.91 2.55
CA LEU A 637 11.18 2.15 3.63
C LEU A 637 9.94 2.89 4.13
N TRP A 638 8.79 2.24 4.19
CA TRP A 638 7.55 2.79 4.73
C TRP A 638 6.98 1.90 5.82
N THR A 639 6.37 2.51 6.82
CA THR A 639 5.60 1.84 7.87
C THR A 639 4.17 2.38 7.91
N ASN A 640 3.23 1.61 8.45
CA ASN A 640 1.86 2.11 8.71
C ASN A 640 1.74 2.99 9.96
N SER A 641 2.86 3.52 10.47
CA SER A 641 2.89 4.39 11.63
C SER A 641 2.41 5.81 11.34
N ASP A 642 2.19 6.56 12.42
CA ASP A 642 1.75 7.95 12.37
C ASP A 642 2.79 8.85 11.68
N TYR A 643 2.41 9.45 10.55
CA TYR A 643 3.28 10.35 9.76
C TYR A 643 3.83 11.52 10.59
N ARG A 644 3.15 11.93 11.66
CA ARG A 644 3.59 13.03 12.54
C ARG A 644 4.83 12.68 13.36
N PHE A 645 5.22 11.41 13.42
CA PHE A 645 6.51 11.01 13.99
C PHE A 645 7.69 11.50 13.14
N PHE A 646 7.49 11.74 11.84
CA PHE A 646 8.58 12.19 10.96
C PHE A 646 9.17 13.53 11.38
N SER A 647 8.39 14.49 11.87
CA SER A 647 8.88 15.82 12.26
C SER A 647 9.58 15.84 13.63
N GLN A 648 9.46 14.76 14.40
CA GLN A 648 10.09 14.60 15.71
C GLN A 648 11.58 14.32 15.48
N ARG A 649 12.46 15.13 16.08
CA ARG A 649 13.90 14.88 15.96
C ARG A 649 14.34 13.87 17.01
N PRO A 650 15.12 12.84 16.65
CA PRO A 650 15.93 12.14 17.64
C PRO A 650 16.91 13.15 18.24
N ILE A 651 17.03 13.19 19.58
CA ILE A 651 17.93 14.12 20.29
C ILE A 651 19.40 13.75 20.01
N GLN A 652 19.64 12.49 19.65
CA GLN A 652 20.83 11.83 19.09
C GLN A 652 20.38 10.42 18.62
N GLU A 653 21.20 9.66 17.89
CA GLU A 653 20.89 8.23 17.62
C GLU A 653 20.68 7.51 18.97
N GLY A 654 19.45 7.00 19.20
CA GLY A 654 19.05 6.40 20.49
C GLY A 654 18.52 7.37 21.57
N GLY A 655 18.36 8.67 21.29
CA GLY A 655 17.83 9.65 22.25
C GLY A 655 16.32 9.58 22.48
N LYS A 656 15.86 10.01 23.68
CA LYS A 656 14.43 9.95 24.08
C LYS A 656 13.58 10.94 23.25
N PRO A 657 12.52 10.47 22.55
CA PRO A 657 11.69 11.32 21.70
C PRO A 657 10.82 12.29 22.51
N SER A 658 10.40 13.39 21.87
CA SER A 658 9.33 14.30 22.39
C SER A 658 7.93 13.69 22.32
N VAL A 659 7.81 12.48 21.77
CA VAL A 659 6.58 11.69 21.69
C VAL A 659 6.52 10.71 22.85
N ASP A 660 5.33 10.58 23.45
CA ASP A 660 5.06 9.55 24.45
C ASP A 660 5.43 8.15 23.95
N GLU A 661 6.12 7.39 24.80
CA GLU A 661 6.67 6.08 24.45
C GLU A 661 5.57 5.06 24.12
N LYS A 662 4.44 5.09 24.83
CA LYS A 662 3.30 4.21 24.52
C LYS A 662 2.75 4.52 23.13
N LYS A 663 2.64 5.79 22.76
CA LYS A 663 2.20 6.20 21.42
C LYS A 663 3.18 5.77 20.33
N LEU A 664 4.48 5.83 20.60
CA LEU A 664 5.52 5.46 19.63
C LEU A 664 5.61 3.94 19.41
N ASN A 665 5.42 3.15 20.46
CA ASN A 665 5.47 1.69 20.40
C ASN A 665 4.21 1.05 19.80
N ARG A 666 3.15 1.84 19.60
CA ARG A 666 1.86 1.36 19.11
C ARG A 666 1.84 1.08 17.61
N GLY A 667 1.18 0.01 17.20
CA GLY A 667 0.79 -0.21 15.81
C GLY A 667 -0.41 0.65 15.38
N ASN A 668 -0.89 0.43 14.17
CA ASN A 668 -2.12 1.02 13.65
C ASN A 668 -3.28 0.02 13.73
N TYR A 669 -4.44 0.36 13.18
CA TYR A 669 -5.65 -0.45 13.26
C TYR A 669 -6.27 -0.68 11.88
N LEU A 670 -7.39 -1.39 11.86
CA LEU A 670 -8.20 -1.49 10.67
C LEU A 670 -8.89 -0.14 10.35
N SER A 671 -9.06 0.10 9.06
CA SER A 671 -9.77 1.27 8.53
C SER A 671 -11.28 1.11 8.69
N TYR A 672 -11.96 2.22 8.96
CA TYR A 672 -13.41 2.35 8.97
C TYR A 672 -13.96 2.68 7.59
N ASN A 673 -13.18 2.54 6.50
CA ASN A 673 -13.64 2.83 5.15
C ASN A 673 -14.97 2.10 4.85
N ILE A 674 -15.99 2.87 4.50
CA ILE A 674 -17.36 2.39 4.28
C ILE A 674 -17.62 2.04 2.81
N GLY A 675 -16.73 2.48 1.91
CA GLY A 675 -16.84 2.27 0.47
C GLY A 675 -16.61 0.82 0.05
N PHE A 676 -15.80 0.07 0.81
CA PHE A 676 -15.48 -1.34 0.53
C PHE A 676 -15.92 -2.33 1.63
N ARG A 677 -16.51 -1.85 2.72
CA ARG A 677 -16.99 -2.69 3.82
C ARG A 677 -18.20 -3.51 3.39
N THR A 678 -18.11 -4.84 3.49
CA THR A 678 -19.23 -5.77 3.21
C THR A 678 -19.82 -6.37 4.49
N PHE A 679 -19.12 -6.35 5.62
CA PHE A 679 -19.66 -6.71 6.93
C PHE A 679 -20.05 -5.45 7.70
N ILE A 680 -21.34 -5.19 7.88
CA ILE A 680 -21.82 -3.90 8.41
C ILE A 680 -21.37 -3.66 9.86
N ASP A 681 -21.20 -4.73 10.63
CA ASP A 681 -20.83 -4.71 12.05
C ASP A 681 -19.31 -4.86 12.29
N LYS A 682 -18.51 -5.08 11.24
CA LYS A 682 -17.06 -5.34 11.34
C LYS A 682 -16.27 -4.35 10.47
N PRO A 683 -16.05 -3.11 10.94
CA PRO A 683 -15.16 -2.16 10.30
C PRO A 683 -13.82 -2.78 9.87
N GLY A 684 -13.43 -2.49 8.63
CA GLY A 684 -12.14 -2.93 8.10
C GLY A 684 -12.11 -4.32 7.52
N LEU A 685 -13.23 -5.05 7.50
CA LEU A 685 -13.33 -6.35 6.84
C LEU A 685 -14.16 -6.24 5.57
N ASN A 686 -13.74 -6.97 4.56
CA ASN A 686 -14.54 -7.19 3.37
C ASN A 686 -14.31 -8.55 2.71
N ASP A 687 -15.29 -9.02 1.97
CA ASP A 687 -15.15 -10.08 0.97
C ASP A 687 -14.63 -9.48 -0.35
N GLY A 688 -13.51 -10.01 -0.83
CA GLY A 688 -12.85 -9.54 -2.05
C GLY A 688 -13.67 -9.77 -3.32
N PHE A 689 -14.46 -10.85 -3.39
CA PHE A 689 -15.27 -11.17 -4.56
C PHE A 689 -16.51 -10.27 -4.66
N ILE A 690 -17.06 -9.88 -3.51
CA ILE A 690 -18.20 -8.96 -3.45
C ILE A 690 -17.75 -7.51 -3.64
N ALA A 691 -16.76 -7.07 -2.86
CA ALA A 691 -16.42 -5.64 -2.79
C ALA A 691 -15.58 -5.17 -3.98
N ASN A 692 -14.65 -6.00 -4.47
CA ASN A 692 -13.68 -5.57 -5.48
C ASN A 692 -13.01 -6.78 -6.19
N PRO A 693 -13.77 -7.53 -7.02
CA PRO A 693 -13.23 -8.69 -7.73
C PRO A 693 -12.25 -8.30 -8.84
N VAL A 694 -12.33 -7.07 -9.35
CA VAL A 694 -11.43 -6.52 -10.38
C VAL A 694 -10.45 -5.56 -9.72
N ARG A 695 -9.15 -5.80 -9.84
CA ARG A 695 -8.11 -4.96 -9.25
C ARG A 695 -7.41 -4.14 -10.34
N GLY A 696 -7.64 -2.83 -10.35
CA GLY A 696 -7.16 -1.93 -11.40
C GLY A 696 -8.12 -1.89 -12.59
N ASN A 697 -7.61 -1.53 -13.77
CA ASN A 697 -8.44 -1.25 -14.95
C ASN A 697 -8.79 -2.51 -15.75
N GLU A 698 -8.13 -3.64 -15.46
CA GLU A 698 -8.28 -4.91 -16.18
C GLU A 698 -8.37 -6.06 -15.19
N ILE A 699 -8.92 -7.18 -15.67
CA ILE A 699 -8.90 -8.45 -14.92
C ILE A 699 -7.44 -8.89 -14.79
N TYR A 700 -7.04 -9.23 -13.55
CA TYR A 700 -5.68 -9.64 -13.29
C TYR A 700 -5.31 -10.88 -14.09
N SER A 701 -4.07 -10.95 -14.57
CA SER A 701 -3.52 -12.14 -15.22
C SER A 701 -2.13 -12.49 -14.71
N THR A 702 -1.90 -13.80 -14.61
CA THR A 702 -0.62 -14.42 -14.23
C THR A 702 -0.47 -15.78 -14.92
N PHE A 703 0.70 -16.40 -14.76
CA PHE A 703 1.00 -17.72 -15.30
C PHE A 703 0.44 -18.81 -14.38
N ASP A 704 -0.19 -19.83 -14.96
CA ASP A 704 -0.55 -21.07 -14.27
C ASP A 704 0.69 -21.97 -14.04
N GLU A 705 0.49 -23.17 -13.50
CA GLU A 705 1.57 -24.13 -13.24
C GLU A 705 2.26 -24.59 -14.55
N GLU A 706 1.53 -24.60 -15.67
CA GLU A 706 2.05 -24.95 -16.99
C GLU A 706 2.75 -23.79 -17.71
N GLY A 707 2.81 -22.60 -17.09
CA GLY A 707 3.41 -21.41 -17.68
C GLY A 707 2.53 -20.72 -18.72
N LYS A 708 1.22 -20.99 -18.73
CA LYS A 708 0.25 -20.29 -19.59
C LYS A 708 -0.39 -19.13 -18.85
N GLN A 709 -0.57 -18.01 -19.53
CA GLN A 709 -1.24 -16.85 -18.96
C GLN A 709 -2.75 -17.14 -18.81
N LYS A 710 -3.28 -16.93 -17.60
CA LYS A 710 -4.70 -17.04 -17.27
C LYS A 710 -5.16 -15.79 -16.51
N GLN A 711 -6.46 -15.52 -16.56
CA GLN A 711 -7.10 -14.42 -15.86
C GLN A 711 -7.74 -14.90 -14.56
N TYR A 712 -7.77 -14.03 -13.55
CA TYR A 712 -8.31 -14.37 -12.24
C TYR A 712 -9.10 -13.23 -11.59
N TRP A 713 -10.15 -13.60 -10.86
CA TRP A 713 -10.91 -12.70 -9.99
C TRP A 713 -10.32 -12.67 -8.59
N ASN A 714 -10.20 -11.47 -8.01
CA ASN A 714 -9.85 -11.35 -6.61
C ASN A 714 -10.99 -11.85 -5.71
N THR A 715 -10.66 -12.71 -4.73
CA THR A 715 -11.63 -13.35 -3.81
C THR A 715 -11.10 -13.38 -2.37
N GLY A 716 -11.84 -14.03 -1.48
CA GLY A 716 -11.42 -14.32 -0.12
C GLY A 716 -11.64 -13.18 0.87
N LEU A 717 -11.29 -13.44 2.12
CA LEU A 717 -11.39 -12.45 3.20
C LEU A 717 -10.28 -11.42 3.05
N GLN A 718 -10.65 -10.15 3.24
CA GLN A 718 -9.74 -9.02 3.17
C GLN A 718 -9.86 -8.14 4.39
N TYR A 719 -8.73 -7.55 4.77
CA TYR A 719 -8.65 -6.49 5.76
C TYR A 719 -8.28 -5.17 5.08
N MET A 720 -8.74 -4.07 5.64
CA MET A 720 -8.38 -2.72 5.23
C MET A 720 -7.56 -2.10 6.37
N LEU A 721 -6.30 -1.76 6.13
CA LEU A 721 -5.46 -1.08 7.10
C LEU A 721 -5.68 0.42 7.06
N ARG A 722 -5.55 1.00 8.25
CA ARG A 722 -5.45 2.43 8.40
C ARG A 722 -4.00 2.87 8.17
N HIS A 723 -3.87 3.90 7.34
CA HIS A 723 -2.63 4.65 7.07
C HIS A 723 -1.47 3.84 6.48
N PHE A 724 -1.76 2.93 5.55
CA PHE A 724 -0.76 2.21 4.77
C PHE A 724 -1.16 2.10 3.30
N VAL A 725 -1.29 3.24 2.63
CA VAL A 725 -1.66 3.28 1.20
C VAL A 725 -0.39 3.29 0.36
N GLY A 726 0.44 2.26 0.57
CA GLY A 726 1.71 2.12 -0.14
C GLY A 726 1.47 1.98 -1.64
N ARG A 727 2.08 2.85 -2.44
CA ARG A 727 2.02 2.76 -3.90
C ARG A 727 2.97 1.68 -4.43
N GLU A 728 3.21 1.68 -5.75
CA GLU A 728 4.05 0.70 -6.46
C GLU A 728 5.32 0.35 -5.66
N GLY A 729 5.59 -0.95 -5.49
CA GLY A 729 6.72 -1.49 -4.71
C GLY A 729 6.37 -1.95 -3.28
N SER A 730 5.30 -1.42 -2.67
CA SER A 730 4.85 -1.87 -1.34
C SER A 730 4.07 -3.20 -1.35
N SER A 731 3.64 -3.64 -2.53
CA SER A 731 3.03 -4.94 -2.76
C SER A 731 3.87 -6.07 -2.17
N GLY A 732 3.25 -6.93 -1.37
CA GLY A 732 3.85 -8.12 -0.79
C GLY A 732 4.31 -7.90 0.66
N SER A 733 4.14 -6.69 1.20
CA SER A 733 4.43 -6.39 2.60
C SER A 733 3.61 -7.29 3.54
N SER A 734 4.27 -7.94 4.49
CA SER A 734 3.57 -8.68 5.54
C SER A 734 2.85 -7.71 6.47
N VAL A 735 1.67 -8.11 6.92
CA VAL A 735 0.92 -7.40 7.96
C VAL A 735 0.87 -8.28 9.19
N ARG A 736 1.31 -7.74 10.32
CA ARG A 736 1.52 -8.51 11.55
C ARG A 736 0.86 -7.85 12.74
N ASN A 737 0.52 -8.63 13.76
CA ASN A 737 0.17 -8.07 15.07
C ASN A 737 1.40 -7.89 15.98
N GLN A 738 1.19 -7.33 17.17
CA GLN A 738 2.23 -7.13 18.19
C GLN A 738 2.92 -8.43 18.65
N ASN A 739 2.31 -9.59 18.44
CA ASN A 739 2.84 -10.91 18.79
C ASN A 739 3.66 -11.56 17.64
N ASN A 740 3.97 -10.79 16.60
CA ASN A 740 4.64 -11.27 15.38
C ASN A 740 3.84 -12.36 14.63
N GLU A 741 2.51 -12.36 14.78
CA GLU A 741 1.61 -13.20 13.99
C GLU A 741 1.26 -12.48 12.71
N ILE A 742 1.54 -13.10 11.57
CA ILE A 742 1.17 -12.59 10.26
C ILE A 742 -0.30 -12.90 10.02
N ILE A 743 -1.06 -11.87 9.65
CA ILE A 743 -2.51 -11.96 9.43
C ILE A 743 -2.85 -12.02 7.94
N GLY A 744 -1.95 -11.55 7.09
CA GLY A 744 -2.15 -11.44 5.65
C GLY A 744 -1.04 -10.66 4.96
N VAL A 745 -1.25 -10.42 3.67
CA VAL A 745 -0.31 -9.73 2.79
C VAL A 745 -0.97 -8.50 2.16
N HIS A 746 -0.30 -7.34 2.25
CA HIS A 746 -0.74 -6.13 1.55
C HIS A 746 -0.70 -6.37 0.04
N SER A 747 -1.85 -6.27 -0.64
CA SER A 747 -1.99 -6.64 -2.06
C SER A 747 -2.25 -5.46 -2.99
N SER A 748 -3.16 -4.56 -2.61
CA SER A 748 -3.59 -3.48 -3.49
C SER A 748 -4.08 -2.28 -2.69
N ILE A 749 -4.31 -1.16 -3.38
CA ILE A 749 -4.74 0.09 -2.77
C ILE A 749 -5.93 0.71 -3.49
N ALA A 750 -6.68 1.53 -2.77
CA ALA A 750 -7.66 2.47 -3.32
C ALA A 750 -7.26 3.91 -2.91
N PRO A 751 -6.43 4.60 -3.73
CA PRO A 751 -5.82 5.88 -3.36
C PRO A 751 -6.83 6.99 -2.99
N ASP A 752 -7.94 7.09 -3.72
CA ASP A 752 -8.99 8.09 -3.49
C ASP A 752 -9.75 7.82 -2.18
N SER A 753 -9.80 6.55 -1.79
CA SER A 753 -10.44 6.08 -0.56
C SER A 753 -9.49 6.07 0.64
N LYS A 754 -8.21 6.38 0.42
CA LYS A 754 -7.15 6.36 1.43
C LYS A 754 -7.14 5.06 2.24
N THR A 755 -7.38 3.95 1.55
CA THR A 755 -7.38 2.60 2.14
C THR A 755 -6.57 1.66 1.27
N ASP A 756 -6.03 0.63 1.92
CA ASP A 756 -5.42 -0.50 1.25
C ASP A 756 -6.30 -1.75 1.38
N PHE A 757 -5.78 -2.85 0.84
CA PHE A 757 -6.33 -4.18 0.99
C PHE A 757 -5.22 -5.16 1.37
N VAL A 758 -5.48 -5.91 2.42
CA VAL A 758 -4.65 -6.99 2.92
C VAL A 758 -5.41 -8.27 2.69
N SER A 759 -4.82 -9.16 1.89
CA SER A 759 -5.37 -10.49 1.64
C SER A 759 -5.14 -11.35 2.86
N ALA A 760 -6.22 -11.78 3.52
CA ALA A 760 -6.13 -12.63 4.70
C ALA A 760 -5.71 -14.05 4.29
N PHE A 761 -4.77 -14.64 5.05
CA PHE A 761 -4.32 -16.01 4.78
C PHE A 761 -5.32 -17.08 5.18
N ARG A 762 -6.30 -16.72 6.02
CA ARG A 762 -7.28 -17.66 6.54
C ARG A 762 -8.67 -17.04 6.60
N SER A 763 -9.66 -17.84 6.27
CA SER A 763 -11.08 -17.55 6.44
C SER A 763 -11.77 -18.79 7.00
N GLU A 764 -12.56 -18.63 8.06
CA GLU A 764 -13.45 -19.69 8.56
C GLU A 764 -14.71 -19.88 7.71
N GLY A 765 -14.90 -19.00 6.72
CA GLY A 765 -16.06 -18.92 5.85
C GLY A 765 -17.25 -18.23 6.51
N TYR A 766 -18.18 -17.72 5.70
CA TYR A 766 -19.33 -16.95 6.16
C TYR A 766 -20.59 -17.29 5.36
N ASP A 767 -21.66 -17.65 6.08
CA ASP A 767 -22.98 -17.90 5.50
C ASP A 767 -23.74 -16.57 5.31
N TYR A 768 -23.96 -16.20 4.06
CA TYR A 768 -24.70 -15.00 3.68
C TYR A 768 -26.22 -15.23 3.61
N LYS A 769 -26.74 -16.34 4.13
CA LYS A 769 -28.19 -16.63 4.20
C LYS A 769 -28.89 -16.57 2.84
N GLY A 770 -28.16 -16.95 1.80
CA GLY A 770 -28.62 -16.95 0.42
C GLY A 770 -28.91 -15.57 -0.18
N VAL A 771 -28.39 -14.48 0.42
CA VAL A 771 -28.52 -13.12 -0.14
C VAL A 771 -27.76 -12.98 -1.46
N TYR A 772 -26.69 -13.76 -1.65
CA TYR A 772 -25.89 -13.87 -2.88
C TYR A 772 -26.12 -15.19 -3.62
N GLY A 773 -27.32 -15.78 -3.48
CA GLY A 773 -27.66 -17.07 -4.08
C GLY A 773 -26.87 -18.21 -3.43
N LYS A 774 -26.10 -18.95 -4.22
CA LYS A 774 -25.27 -20.08 -3.74
C LYS A 774 -23.92 -19.63 -3.15
N TYR A 775 -23.52 -18.38 -3.38
CA TYR A 775 -22.22 -17.89 -2.95
C TYR A 775 -22.19 -17.63 -1.44
N ASN A 776 -21.13 -18.15 -0.80
CA ASN A 776 -20.72 -17.89 0.57
C ASN A 776 -19.23 -17.56 0.56
N LEU A 777 -18.75 -16.80 1.56
CA LEU A 777 -17.32 -16.61 1.71
C LEU A 777 -16.67 -17.97 1.99
N PRO A 778 -15.68 -18.41 1.20
CA PRO A 778 -15.11 -19.75 1.32
C PRO A 778 -14.31 -19.92 2.61
N GLN A 779 -14.26 -21.15 3.11
CA GLN A 779 -13.36 -21.58 4.17
C GLN A 779 -12.03 -22.06 3.58
N TYR A 780 -10.93 -21.40 3.96
CA TYR A 780 -9.59 -21.71 3.45
C TYR A 780 -8.48 -21.30 4.43
N ASP A 781 -7.32 -21.94 4.31
CA ASP A 781 -6.06 -21.54 4.92
C ASP A 781 -4.92 -21.69 3.90
N LEU A 782 -4.38 -20.57 3.41
CA LEU A 782 -3.37 -20.57 2.33
C LEU A 782 -2.02 -21.18 2.76
N ILE A 783 -1.78 -21.33 4.07
CA ILE A 783 -0.53 -21.84 4.62
C ILE A 783 -0.67 -23.33 4.93
N TYR A 784 -1.56 -23.67 5.86
CA TYR A 784 -1.72 -25.04 6.37
C TYR A 784 -2.73 -25.88 5.56
N GLY A 785 -3.65 -25.25 4.82
CA GLY A 785 -4.75 -25.93 4.14
C GLY A 785 -5.84 -26.44 5.09
N GLY A 786 -6.59 -27.45 4.64
CA GLY A 786 -7.62 -28.12 5.44
C GLY A 786 -8.99 -27.44 5.44
N GLY A 787 -9.16 -26.34 4.71
CA GLY A 787 -10.47 -25.71 4.50
C GLY A 787 -11.39 -26.60 3.66
N LYS A 788 -12.67 -26.70 4.04
CA LYS A 788 -13.62 -27.58 3.33
C LYS A 788 -13.81 -27.20 1.85
N ASP A 789 -13.68 -25.92 1.52
CA ASP A 789 -13.89 -25.37 0.17
C ASP A 789 -12.59 -25.29 -0.64
N GLN A 790 -11.44 -25.58 -0.02
CA GLN A 790 -10.10 -25.38 -0.57
C GLN A 790 -9.54 -26.66 -1.21
N LYS A 791 -8.76 -26.51 -2.30
CA LYS A 791 -8.02 -27.61 -2.95
C LYS A 791 -6.49 -27.48 -2.89
N THR A 792 -5.92 -26.28 -2.81
CA THR A 792 -4.47 -26.06 -2.74
C THR A 792 -4.05 -25.10 -1.62
N SER A 793 -2.86 -25.31 -1.06
CA SER A 793 -2.20 -24.47 -0.05
C SER A 793 -0.68 -24.58 -0.18
N TYR A 794 0.07 -23.71 0.51
CA TYR A 794 1.53 -23.82 0.58
C TYR A 794 2.01 -25.20 1.07
N ARG A 795 1.40 -25.75 2.14
CA ARG A 795 1.67 -27.11 2.62
C ARG A 795 1.53 -28.14 1.50
N GLN A 796 0.40 -28.11 0.80
CA GLN A 796 0.10 -29.07 -0.28
C GLN A 796 1.04 -28.90 -1.48
N ALA A 797 1.47 -27.67 -1.77
CA ALA A 797 2.44 -27.40 -2.81
C ALA A 797 3.82 -28.00 -2.47
N LEU A 798 4.29 -27.83 -1.23
CA LEU A 798 5.52 -28.49 -0.77
C LEU A 798 5.42 -30.02 -0.82
N GLU A 799 4.28 -30.57 -0.35
CA GLU A 799 4.00 -32.00 -0.38
C GLU A 799 4.07 -32.57 -1.81
N LYS A 800 3.49 -31.86 -2.78
CA LYS A 800 3.53 -32.22 -4.21
C LYS A 800 4.96 -32.13 -4.78
N MET A 801 5.68 -31.05 -4.50
CA MET A 801 7.02 -30.81 -5.05
C MET A 801 8.09 -31.76 -4.48
N TYR A 802 7.99 -32.09 -3.19
CA TYR A 802 9.00 -32.87 -2.46
C TYR A 802 8.48 -34.24 -2.04
N LYS A 803 7.53 -34.79 -2.80
CA LYS A 803 6.93 -36.10 -2.57
C LYS A 803 8.02 -37.17 -2.37
N ASN A 804 7.81 -38.06 -1.40
CA ASN A 804 8.75 -39.12 -0.99
C ASN A 804 10.06 -38.63 -0.36
N GLN A 805 10.20 -37.33 -0.09
CA GLN A 805 11.25 -36.79 0.77
C GLN A 805 10.63 -36.57 2.14
N ASN A 806 11.35 -36.89 3.22
CA ASN A 806 10.95 -36.52 4.58
C ASN A 806 11.12 -35.01 4.78
N TYR A 807 10.34 -34.23 4.02
CA TYR A 807 10.54 -32.80 3.83
C TYR A 807 9.99 -32.02 5.02
N LYS A 808 10.90 -31.37 5.74
CA LYS A 808 10.59 -30.61 6.95
C LYS A 808 11.04 -29.17 6.81
N THR A 809 10.19 -28.27 7.26
CA THR A 809 10.47 -26.84 7.31
C THR A 809 10.23 -26.33 8.71
N TYR A 810 10.57 -25.06 8.98
CA TYR A 810 10.34 -24.45 10.29
C TYR A 810 8.86 -24.41 10.65
N ILE A 811 7.97 -24.17 9.67
CA ILE A 811 6.52 -24.20 9.87
C ILE A 811 6.00 -25.65 9.95
N PHE A 812 6.51 -26.55 9.10
CA PHE A 812 6.08 -27.95 9.03
C PHE A 812 7.12 -28.90 9.64
N GLN A 813 7.38 -28.75 10.94
CA GLN A 813 8.43 -29.50 11.65
C GLN A 813 8.19 -31.02 11.67
N ASN A 814 6.92 -31.42 11.65
CA ASN A 814 6.50 -32.82 11.61
C ASN A 814 6.31 -33.34 10.18
N GLY A 815 6.63 -32.54 9.17
CA GLY A 815 6.40 -32.84 7.75
C GLY A 815 5.08 -32.28 7.23
N THR A 816 4.87 -32.39 5.91
CA THR A 816 3.77 -31.72 5.19
C THR A 816 2.46 -32.50 5.16
N ASP A 817 2.34 -33.66 5.81
CA ASP A 817 1.11 -34.47 5.85
C ASP A 817 -0.06 -33.71 6.51
N GLU A 818 -1.29 -33.94 6.04
CA GLU A 818 -2.50 -33.29 6.58
C GLU A 818 -2.72 -33.60 8.07
N ASN A 819 -2.36 -34.79 8.54
CA ASN A 819 -2.49 -35.18 9.95
C ASN A 819 -1.57 -34.37 10.88
N ASN A 820 -0.52 -33.77 10.31
CA ASN A 820 0.46 -32.96 11.04
C ASN A 820 0.07 -31.48 11.17
N ILE A 821 -1.08 -31.06 10.62
CA ILE A 821 -1.61 -29.70 10.84
C ILE A 821 -1.80 -29.48 12.35
N PRO A 822 -1.23 -28.41 12.96
CA PRO A 822 -1.43 -28.12 14.37
C PRO A 822 -2.90 -27.88 14.70
N ASN A 823 -3.33 -28.26 15.91
CA ASN A 823 -4.75 -28.28 16.26
C ASN A 823 -5.41 -26.91 16.17
N GLU A 824 -4.68 -25.84 16.46
CA GLU A 824 -5.15 -24.46 16.36
C GLU A 824 -5.44 -24.00 14.91
N PHE A 825 -4.86 -24.66 13.90
CA PHE A 825 -5.10 -24.37 12.48
C PHE A 825 -6.14 -25.31 11.82
N LYS A 826 -6.59 -26.36 12.53
CA LYS A 826 -7.66 -27.24 12.02
C LYS A 826 -9.01 -26.51 12.01
N PHE A 827 -9.82 -26.75 10.98
CA PHE A 827 -11.19 -26.23 10.90
C PHE A 827 -12.19 -27.16 11.57
N ASP A 828 -13.24 -26.58 12.14
CA ASP A 828 -14.44 -27.33 12.52
C ASP A 828 -15.20 -27.71 11.24
N LYS A 829 -15.19 -29.00 10.87
CA LYS A 829 -15.56 -29.51 9.54
C LYS A 829 -16.96 -29.13 9.01
N ILE A 830 -17.86 -28.56 9.81
CA ILE A 830 -19.29 -28.41 9.45
C ILE A 830 -19.81 -26.97 9.55
N LYS A 831 -19.11 -26.01 10.18
CA LYS A 831 -19.69 -24.70 10.50
C LYS A 831 -19.03 -23.53 9.78
N LEU A 832 -19.79 -22.86 8.91
CA LEU A 832 -19.49 -21.48 8.51
C LEU A 832 -19.84 -20.55 9.68
N LEU A 833 -19.21 -19.37 9.72
CA LEU A 833 -19.70 -18.30 10.58
C LEU A 833 -21.08 -17.87 10.11
N ASN A 834 -21.91 -17.43 11.05
CA ASN A 834 -23.29 -17.02 10.78
C ASN A 834 -24.20 -18.14 10.24
N GLN A 835 -23.81 -19.42 10.33
CA GLN A 835 -24.64 -20.57 9.88
C GLN A 835 -25.82 -20.86 10.80
#